data_AF-A0A6N6Z5S0-F1
#
_entry.id   AF-A0A6N6Z5S0-F1
#
_cell.length_a   1.000
_cell.length_b   1.000
_cell.length_c   1.000
_cell.angle_alpha   90.00
_cell.angle_beta   90.00
_cell.angle_gamma   90.00
#
_symmetry.space_group_name_H-M   'P 1'
#
loop_
_entity.id
_entity.type
_entity.pdbx_description
1 polymer ?
#
loop_
_entity_poly.entity_id
_entity_poly.type
_entity_poly.pdbx_seq_one_letter_code
_entity_poly.pdbx_strand_id
1 'polypeptide(L)'
;MKYTQIAILTMAAGALTAQTLKNDDFRLSVQDSQHLEVQPQGGHPQVFSLDFVVLRQEEDPKMALRPGGLRVSYNLLSWENDDLRNRGAALEQVKRRESQQGDGFDDRVLLGSSKSRTADVFYAGQSETLQPVSHHQEGDRVVWEFAPTDWGTLQAELTLPEQGEPMLTYTWDAREPGYYSIGYLGAPARPVEEADEISQPLIWQEKRFPEVSYLTAAFRTPIPSALVTDEGQTWGVLADASEYPFDPLPVLANSRFGVGVRNQQGEAQPYLFAPLLGGIESWREPGEPYRFSVRLLLRDQDITHTYEYVARTHFGFRDLRHNALGSLNAALDRMVDYGMSEYSHFNLDLKGCSYSTDVPGAVKNVSSLNPLNLALVLDDEEIFDQRAYPIMEYLLSREKFLFSLDPEQKIQNPSRNMTGPSAPVSELVALYEISHRANPVFLELAEQMYGTDRTLNLDVLQKGDSWENSLMLYRATEDSRFLARSRRDADIYIRERVDQPQEHFTGGQFFWTQFTPNWIELFELYQTTGDERYLEAAHAGARRYAFFTFMSPKVPDELVLTNEGGKAPMYWYLASKGARQIELPEEFAPAWRLSAMGLTPESSGTSNGHRAIFMANYAPWMLRIAAETGDAYLHDIARWAVIGRYRNFPGYHINTARTTVYEKADYPLREHDELSVNSFHYNHIWPMMSILLDYLVSDAHARSEGQIAFPSEYIEGYAYLKSKFYGHQPGTFYGRDDAVLWMPRGLVQVDSPEINYVGARGENRFYLALMNESTETVQTLVQLDPQRLGLQSGRDYKIRTWVDNERGDSQKLQDGAVTVTVPPRGIVALSVQGVAPQVGFQQSVLALGQKDAWQDAYRELPTGDARAMIMDWGTAGTSAYVYLRQDDAKVTRATLEVRQDGAWQPLADDAFPYEWTVRLPGAADAFTFRLTVETTDGERVQGEVQTMRR
;
A
#
# COMPACT_ATOMS: atom_id res chain seq x y z
N MET A 1 -20.10 -66.59 53.62
CA MET A 1 -20.74 -66.40 52.30
C MET A 1 -21.39 -65.02 52.33
N LYS A 2 -20.74 -63.97 51.82
CA LYS A 2 -20.70 -63.50 50.42
C LYS A 2 -22.05 -62.90 49.94
N TYR A 3 -21.98 -61.59 49.65
CA TYR A 3 -22.70 -60.79 48.65
C TYR A 3 -23.93 -59.92 49.02
N THR A 4 -23.65 -58.60 48.96
CA THR A 4 -24.37 -57.52 48.25
C THR A 4 -25.64 -56.91 48.88
N GLN A 5 -25.47 -55.75 49.53
CA GLN A 5 -26.47 -54.69 49.58
C GLN A 5 -26.03 -53.56 48.65
N ILE A 6 -26.87 -53.29 47.64
CA ILE A 6 -26.82 -52.11 46.78
C ILE A 6 -27.32 -50.93 47.63
N ALA A 7 -26.43 -49.97 47.90
CA ALA A 7 -26.78 -48.69 48.48
C ALA A 7 -26.96 -47.67 47.34
N ILE A 8 -28.20 -47.20 47.19
CA ILE A 8 -28.56 -45.99 46.47
C ILE A 8 -27.90 -44.82 47.23
N LEU A 9 -26.90 -44.17 46.61
CA LEU A 9 -26.33 -42.92 47.12
C LEU A 9 -26.79 -41.75 46.24
N THR A 10 -27.83 -41.10 46.75
CA THR A 10 -28.10 -39.67 46.78
C THR A 10 -27.20 -38.78 45.92
N MET A 11 -27.77 -38.21 44.85
CA MET A 11 -27.32 -36.93 44.30
C MET A 11 -27.45 -35.88 45.40
N ALA A 12 -26.33 -35.50 46.01
CA ALA A 12 -26.24 -34.29 46.79
C ALA A 12 -26.02 -33.13 45.82
N ALA A 13 -27.03 -32.28 45.66
CA ALA A 13 -26.90 -30.96 45.09
C ALA A 13 -25.88 -30.17 45.92
N GLY A 14 -24.64 -30.11 45.44
CA GLY A 14 -23.64 -29.17 45.92
C GLY A 14 -24.04 -27.78 45.44
N ALA A 15 -24.20 -26.84 46.37
CA ALA A 15 -24.30 -25.43 46.03
C ALA A 15 -23.04 -25.03 45.24
N LEU A 16 -23.23 -24.65 43.97
CA LEU A 16 -22.19 -24.06 43.12
C LEU A 16 -21.71 -22.77 43.80
N THR A 17 -20.55 -22.81 44.46
CA THR A 17 -19.78 -21.58 44.68
C THR A 17 -19.24 -21.15 43.33
N ALA A 18 -19.71 -20.01 42.82
CA ALA A 18 -19.23 -19.41 41.57
C ALA A 18 -17.70 -19.37 41.58
N GLN A 19 -17.08 -20.14 40.68
CA GLN A 19 -15.63 -20.20 40.53
C GLN A 19 -15.20 -18.91 39.85
N THR A 20 -14.44 -18.08 40.58
CA THR A 20 -13.96 -16.80 40.08
C THR A 20 -12.47 -16.86 39.82
N LEU A 21 -12.06 -16.60 38.59
CA LEU A 21 -10.67 -16.29 38.24
C LEU A 21 -10.51 -14.78 38.09
N LYS A 22 -9.34 -14.24 38.40
CA LYS A 22 -9.07 -12.81 38.21
C LYS A 22 -7.60 -12.56 37.94
N ASN A 23 -7.33 -11.57 37.12
CA ASN A 23 -6.02 -10.96 36.92
C ASN A 23 -6.16 -9.43 36.94
N ASP A 24 -5.11 -8.73 36.54
CA ASP A 24 -5.08 -7.27 36.53
C ASP A 24 -6.00 -6.62 35.48
N ASP A 25 -6.47 -7.40 34.50
CA ASP A 25 -7.26 -6.91 33.37
C ASP A 25 -8.70 -7.44 33.37
N PHE A 26 -8.95 -8.62 33.96
CA PHE A 26 -10.21 -9.34 33.87
C PHE A 26 -10.61 -10.01 35.18
N ARG A 27 -11.93 -10.13 35.35
CA ARG A 27 -12.59 -11.03 36.29
C ARG A 27 -13.46 -12.00 35.50
N LEU A 28 -13.31 -13.29 35.78
CA LEU A 28 -14.06 -14.36 35.13
C LEU A 28 -14.93 -15.07 36.16
N SER A 29 -16.18 -15.34 35.82
CA SER A 29 -17.11 -16.08 36.67
C SER A 29 -17.84 -17.14 35.85
N VAL A 30 -17.69 -18.41 36.24
CA VAL A 30 -18.45 -19.51 35.64
C VAL A 30 -19.87 -19.46 36.19
N GLN A 31 -20.86 -19.18 35.33
CA GLN A 31 -22.26 -18.99 35.72
C GLN A 31 -22.99 -20.33 35.81
N ASP A 32 -22.74 -21.22 34.85
CA ASP A 32 -23.27 -22.58 34.81
C ASP A 32 -22.32 -23.53 34.05
N SER A 33 -22.79 -24.70 33.61
CA SER A 33 -21.93 -25.63 32.87
C SER A 33 -21.47 -25.11 31.51
N GLN A 34 -22.17 -24.15 30.90
CA GLN A 34 -21.97 -23.68 29.52
C GLN A 34 -21.51 -22.22 29.43
N HIS A 35 -21.78 -21.39 30.44
CA HIS A 35 -21.61 -19.94 30.35
C HIS A 35 -20.49 -19.42 31.26
N LEU A 36 -19.62 -18.61 30.65
CA LEU A 36 -18.52 -17.88 31.27
C LEU A 36 -18.80 -16.38 31.17
N GLU A 37 -19.00 -15.73 32.30
CA GLU A 37 -19.01 -14.27 32.36
C GLU A 37 -17.57 -13.76 32.36
N VAL A 38 -17.22 -12.95 31.37
CA VAL A 38 -15.94 -12.28 31.22
C VAL A 38 -16.17 -10.80 31.47
N GLN A 39 -15.47 -10.22 32.43
CA GLN A 39 -15.60 -8.80 32.78
C GLN A 39 -14.23 -8.12 32.75
N PRO A 40 -14.01 -7.08 31.93
CA PRO A 40 -12.81 -6.24 32.02
C PRO A 40 -12.83 -5.48 33.36
N GLN A 41 -11.66 -5.19 33.93
CA GLN A 41 -11.58 -4.42 35.18
C GLN A 41 -12.20 -3.03 35.00
N GLY A 42 -13.23 -2.72 35.79
CA GLY A 42 -13.98 -1.47 35.69
C GLY A 42 -14.97 -1.40 34.50
N GLY A 43 -15.06 -2.48 33.73
CA GLY A 43 -15.86 -2.59 32.51
C GLY A 43 -17.17 -3.35 32.65
N HIS A 44 -17.90 -3.42 31.53
CA HIS A 44 -19.16 -4.16 31.46
C HIS A 44 -18.92 -5.65 31.11
N PRO A 45 -19.57 -6.59 31.81
CA PRO A 45 -19.39 -8.01 31.52
C PRO A 45 -20.08 -8.44 30.22
N GLN A 46 -19.50 -9.42 29.55
CA GLN A 46 -20.15 -10.19 28.49
C GLN A 46 -20.15 -11.67 28.86
N VAL A 47 -21.15 -12.41 28.36
CA VAL A 47 -21.26 -13.86 28.58
C VAL A 47 -20.81 -14.59 27.34
N PHE A 48 -19.71 -15.32 27.46
CA PHE A 48 -19.22 -16.26 26.47
C PHE A 48 -19.78 -17.64 26.78
N SER A 49 -20.33 -18.34 25.79
CA SER A 49 -20.65 -19.76 25.93
C SER A 49 -19.43 -20.63 25.61
N LEU A 50 -19.51 -21.90 25.96
CA LEU A 50 -18.54 -22.95 25.61
C LEU A 50 -19.12 -23.85 24.50
N ASP A 51 -19.79 -23.24 23.52
CA ASP A 51 -20.37 -23.94 22.38
C ASP A 51 -19.30 -24.25 21.32
N PHE A 52 -19.27 -25.50 20.89
CA PHE A 52 -18.39 -25.97 19.82
C PHE A 52 -19.18 -26.64 18.70
N VAL A 53 -18.63 -26.61 17.48
CA VAL A 53 -19.11 -27.37 16.34
C VAL A 53 -17.96 -28.23 15.81
N VAL A 54 -18.19 -29.52 15.65
CA VAL A 54 -17.24 -30.42 14.98
C VAL A 54 -17.72 -30.63 13.56
N LEU A 55 -16.84 -30.38 12.59
CA LEU A 55 -17.06 -30.76 11.19
C LEU A 55 -16.23 -32.01 10.88
N ARG A 56 -16.83 -32.98 10.18
CA ARG A 56 -16.17 -34.21 9.73
C ARG A 56 -16.41 -34.50 8.25
N GLN A 57 -15.37 -34.99 7.58
CA GLN A 57 -15.43 -35.64 6.26
C GLN A 57 -14.56 -36.89 6.24
N GLU A 58 -14.99 -37.93 5.53
CA GLU A 58 -14.22 -39.16 5.36
C GLU A 58 -13.15 -39.01 4.27
N GLU A 59 -13.48 -38.28 3.20
CA GLU A 59 -12.58 -37.98 2.10
C GLU A 59 -12.07 -36.53 2.21
N ASP A 60 -10.95 -36.24 1.54
CA ASP A 60 -10.41 -34.88 1.48
C ASP A 60 -11.45 -33.94 0.82
N PRO A 61 -11.95 -32.91 1.53
CA PRO A 61 -12.90 -31.96 0.98
C PRO A 61 -12.27 -31.00 -0.06
N LYS A 62 -11.00 -31.20 -0.44
CA LYS A 62 -10.26 -30.48 -1.48
C LYS A 62 -10.41 -28.97 -1.34
N MET A 63 -10.04 -28.47 -0.16
CA MET A 63 -10.09 -27.04 0.16
C MET A 63 -9.38 -26.20 -0.91
N ALA A 64 -10.02 -25.13 -1.39
CA ALA A 64 -9.44 -24.24 -2.39
C ALA A 64 -10.12 -22.86 -2.42
N LEU A 65 -9.39 -21.85 -2.91
CA LEU A 65 -9.96 -20.54 -3.23
C LEU A 65 -10.75 -20.57 -4.53
N ARG A 66 -11.88 -19.86 -4.58
CA ARG A 66 -12.71 -19.66 -5.78
C ARG A 66 -13.23 -18.23 -5.84
N PRO A 67 -13.51 -17.67 -7.04
CA PRO A 67 -14.19 -16.39 -7.16
C PRO A 67 -15.50 -16.35 -6.39
N GLY A 68 -15.70 -15.32 -5.57
CA GLY A 68 -16.82 -15.29 -4.64
C GLY A 68 -18.16 -14.84 -5.23
N GLY A 69 -18.19 -14.33 -6.45
CA GLY A 69 -19.42 -13.78 -7.06
C GLY A 69 -19.92 -12.49 -6.40
N LEU A 70 -19.12 -11.88 -5.52
CA LEU A 70 -19.46 -10.65 -4.80
C LEU A 70 -19.48 -9.44 -5.74
N ARG A 71 -20.05 -8.33 -5.26
CA ARG A 71 -20.01 -7.02 -5.94
C ARG A 71 -18.59 -6.44 -6.11
N VAL A 72 -17.61 -7.04 -5.44
CA VAL A 72 -16.18 -6.72 -5.52
C VAL A 72 -15.37 -7.94 -5.92
N SER A 73 -14.18 -7.73 -6.51
CA SER A 73 -13.30 -8.85 -6.84
C SER A 73 -12.67 -9.39 -5.57
N TYR A 74 -13.08 -10.59 -5.15
CA TYR A 74 -12.52 -11.30 -4.00
C TYR A 74 -12.71 -12.80 -4.18
N ASN A 75 -11.70 -13.58 -3.78
CA ASN A 75 -11.78 -15.03 -3.80
C ASN A 75 -12.07 -15.56 -2.38
N LEU A 76 -12.99 -16.51 -2.29
CA LEU A 76 -13.48 -17.12 -1.06
C LEU A 76 -12.88 -18.51 -0.88
N LEU A 77 -12.65 -18.89 0.37
CA LEU A 77 -12.34 -20.27 0.71
C LEU A 77 -13.57 -21.15 0.47
N SER A 78 -13.35 -22.34 -0.08
CA SER A 78 -14.43 -23.27 -0.41
C SER A 78 -14.00 -24.72 -0.25
N TRP A 79 -14.97 -25.62 -0.14
CA TRP A 79 -14.81 -27.07 0.03
C TRP A 79 -15.73 -27.84 -0.90
N GLU A 80 -15.30 -28.99 -1.39
CA GLU A 80 -16.15 -29.98 -2.05
C GLU A 80 -17.06 -30.67 -1.03
N ASN A 81 -18.35 -30.72 -1.37
CA ASN A 81 -19.34 -31.51 -0.65
C ASN A 81 -20.45 -31.92 -1.64
N ASP A 82 -20.61 -33.22 -1.85
CA ASP A 82 -21.57 -33.74 -2.84
C ASP A 82 -23.03 -33.71 -2.36
N ASP A 83 -23.28 -33.54 -1.06
CA ASP A 83 -24.64 -33.43 -0.49
C ASP A 83 -25.24 -32.00 -0.63
N LEU A 84 -24.53 -31.08 -1.29
CA LEU A 84 -24.97 -29.69 -1.45
C LEU A 84 -26.21 -29.52 -2.33
N ARG A 85 -26.49 -30.47 -3.24
CA ARG A 85 -27.59 -30.36 -4.21
C ARG A 85 -28.98 -30.30 -3.56
N ASN A 86 -29.09 -30.69 -2.29
CA ASN A 86 -30.33 -30.67 -1.53
C ASN A 86 -30.40 -29.54 -0.48
N ARG A 87 -29.31 -28.79 -0.27
CA ARG A 87 -29.13 -27.89 0.88
C ARG A 87 -29.04 -26.39 0.53
N GLY A 88 -29.03 -26.03 -0.75
CA GLY A 88 -29.08 -24.62 -1.18
C GLY A 88 -27.83 -23.78 -0.90
N ALA A 89 -26.70 -24.40 -0.52
CA ALA A 89 -25.44 -23.73 -0.16
C ALA A 89 -24.34 -23.88 -1.23
N ALA A 90 -24.72 -24.12 -2.49
CA ALA A 90 -23.75 -24.31 -3.57
C ALA A 90 -23.11 -22.98 -3.98
N LEU A 91 -21.79 -22.98 -4.17
CA LEU A 91 -21.04 -21.84 -4.69
C LEU A 91 -21.35 -21.65 -6.18
N GLU A 92 -21.73 -20.44 -6.55
CA GLU A 92 -22.00 -20.09 -7.93
C GLU A 92 -20.73 -20.09 -8.79
N GLN A 93 -20.84 -20.56 -10.03
CA GLN A 93 -19.74 -20.47 -10.98
C GLN A 93 -19.64 -19.05 -11.53
N VAL A 94 -18.53 -18.37 -11.23
CA VAL A 94 -18.23 -17.06 -11.82
C VAL A 94 -17.42 -17.24 -13.10
N LYS A 95 -17.76 -16.47 -14.13
CA LYS A 95 -16.98 -16.38 -15.36
C LYS A 95 -15.81 -15.40 -15.16
N ARG A 96 -14.59 -15.85 -15.46
CA ARG A 96 -13.39 -14.99 -15.50
C ARG A 96 -13.61 -13.81 -16.47
N ARG A 97 -13.28 -12.60 -16.03
CA ARG A 97 -13.26 -11.41 -16.90
C ARG A 97 -11.94 -11.35 -17.68
N GLU A 98 -11.99 -10.83 -18.90
CA GLU A 98 -10.79 -10.73 -19.76
C GLU A 98 -9.67 -9.90 -19.13
N SER A 99 -10.01 -8.92 -18.30
CA SER A 99 -9.08 -8.07 -17.55
C SER A 99 -8.36 -8.76 -16.39
N GLN A 100 -8.79 -9.97 -15.98
CA GLN A 100 -8.17 -10.71 -14.86
C GLN A 100 -7.03 -11.60 -15.36
N GLN A 101 -5.98 -10.99 -15.88
CA GLN A 101 -4.78 -11.66 -16.41
C GLN A 101 -3.52 -10.92 -15.95
N GLY A 102 -2.40 -11.65 -15.89
CA GLY A 102 -1.12 -11.13 -15.41
C GLY A 102 -0.80 -11.58 -13.99
N ASP A 103 0.17 -10.92 -13.38
CA ASP A 103 0.62 -11.24 -12.02
C ASP A 103 -0.52 -11.10 -10.97
N GLY A 104 -0.54 -12.00 -9.99
CA GLY A 104 -1.53 -12.02 -8.90
C GLY A 104 -2.86 -12.70 -9.25
N PHE A 105 -3.13 -12.97 -10.53
CA PHE A 105 -4.29 -13.71 -10.99
C PHE A 105 -3.95 -15.19 -11.23
N ASP A 106 -4.39 -16.05 -10.31
CA ASP A 106 -4.10 -17.49 -10.35
C ASP A 106 -5.20 -18.26 -11.12
N ASP A 107 -4.84 -18.88 -12.23
CA ASP A 107 -5.76 -19.67 -13.06
C ASP A 107 -6.36 -20.86 -12.30
N ARG A 108 -5.64 -21.43 -11.33
CA ARG A 108 -6.17 -22.52 -10.48
C ARG A 108 -7.35 -22.05 -9.61
N VAL A 109 -7.41 -20.75 -9.33
CA VAL A 109 -8.50 -20.09 -8.61
C VAL A 109 -9.56 -19.64 -9.62
N LEU A 110 -9.20 -18.81 -10.59
CA LEU A 110 -10.14 -18.12 -11.49
C LEU A 110 -10.84 -19.03 -12.49
N LEU A 111 -10.20 -20.13 -12.91
CA LEU A 111 -10.77 -21.15 -13.79
C LEU A 111 -11.21 -22.39 -13.00
N GLY A 112 -11.04 -22.37 -11.68
CA GLY A 112 -11.42 -23.47 -10.80
C GLY A 112 -12.93 -23.73 -10.85
N SER A 113 -13.31 -25.00 -10.98
CA SER A 113 -14.71 -25.41 -10.91
C SER A 113 -15.30 -25.12 -9.53
N SER A 114 -16.50 -24.56 -9.51
CA SER A 114 -17.34 -24.37 -8.32
C SER A 114 -18.39 -25.49 -8.14
N LYS A 115 -18.41 -26.46 -9.06
CA LYS A 115 -19.35 -27.60 -9.01
C LYS A 115 -19.14 -28.42 -7.74
N SER A 116 -20.25 -28.74 -7.05
CA SER A 116 -20.25 -29.46 -5.77
C SER A 116 -19.40 -28.77 -4.70
N ARG A 117 -19.23 -27.44 -4.75
CA ARG A 117 -18.49 -26.70 -3.72
C ARG A 117 -19.40 -25.77 -2.94
N THR A 118 -19.04 -25.49 -1.69
CA THR A 118 -19.63 -24.44 -0.86
C THR A 118 -18.56 -23.54 -0.28
N ALA A 119 -18.89 -22.27 -0.06
CA ALA A 119 -18.06 -21.32 0.69
C ALA A 119 -18.60 -21.07 2.11
N ASP A 120 -19.75 -21.67 2.47
CA ASP A 120 -20.28 -21.63 3.84
C ASP A 120 -19.63 -22.77 4.65
N VAL A 121 -18.88 -22.39 5.68
CA VAL A 121 -18.11 -23.33 6.50
C VAL A 121 -18.99 -24.40 7.16
N PHE A 122 -20.22 -24.07 7.54
CA PHE A 122 -21.13 -25.02 8.20
C PHE A 122 -21.68 -26.10 7.25
N TYR A 123 -21.47 -25.92 5.95
CA TYR A 123 -21.80 -26.91 4.92
C TYR A 123 -20.55 -27.60 4.35
N ALA A 124 -19.35 -27.32 4.86
CA ALA A 124 -18.11 -27.94 4.37
C ALA A 124 -18.03 -29.45 4.67
N GLY A 125 -18.72 -29.92 5.71
CA GLY A 125 -18.76 -31.33 6.12
C GLY A 125 -20.03 -31.69 6.89
N GLN A 126 -20.08 -32.91 7.40
CA GLN A 126 -21.07 -33.30 8.40
C GLN A 126 -20.78 -32.52 9.68
N SER A 127 -21.80 -32.05 10.38
CA SER A 127 -21.64 -31.23 11.58
C SER A 127 -22.35 -31.81 12.80
N GLU A 128 -21.71 -31.67 13.95
CA GLU A 128 -22.29 -31.98 15.27
C GLU A 128 -21.98 -30.82 16.23
N THR A 129 -22.98 -30.33 16.96
CA THR A 129 -22.82 -29.26 17.96
C THR A 129 -22.59 -29.88 19.33
N LEU A 130 -21.57 -29.40 20.04
CA LEU A 130 -21.18 -29.88 21.35
C LEU A 130 -21.32 -28.77 22.39
N GLN A 131 -21.96 -29.15 23.49
CA GLN A 131 -22.08 -28.32 24.69
C GLN A 131 -21.51 -29.08 25.89
N PRO A 132 -20.86 -28.40 26.84
CA PRO A 132 -20.29 -29.07 27.99
C PRO A 132 -21.38 -29.59 28.93
N VAL A 133 -21.14 -30.76 29.51
CA VAL A 133 -22.04 -31.42 30.47
C VAL A 133 -21.65 -31.12 31.92
N SER A 134 -20.38 -30.80 32.16
CA SER A 134 -19.85 -30.44 33.47
C SER A 134 -18.58 -29.63 33.35
N HIS A 135 -18.21 -28.93 34.43
CA HIS A 135 -16.91 -28.29 34.57
C HIS A 135 -16.34 -28.55 35.97
N HIS A 136 -15.02 -28.41 36.11
CA HIS A 136 -14.33 -28.39 37.39
C HIS A 136 -13.10 -27.49 37.33
N GLN A 137 -12.66 -27.00 38.49
CA GLN A 137 -11.46 -26.16 38.60
C GLN A 137 -10.27 -27.01 39.04
N GLU A 138 -9.14 -26.88 38.34
CA GLU A 138 -7.87 -27.53 38.69
C GLU A 138 -6.80 -26.47 38.95
N GLY A 139 -6.75 -25.96 40.18
CA GLY A 139 -5.86 -24.85 40.53
C GLY A 139 -6.37 -23.53 39.92
N ASP A 140 -5.61 -22.97 38.99
CA ASP A 140 -5.87 -21.73 38.27
C ASP A 140 -6.53 -21.92 36.89
N ARG A 141 -6.81 -23.17 36.51
CA ARG A 141 -7.53 -23.52 35.27
C ARG A 141 -8.96 -23.97 35.55
N VAL A 142 -9.86 -23.70 34.63
CA VAL A 142 -11.21 -24.31 34.60
C VAL A 142 -11.26 -25.29 33.43
N VAL A 143 -11.75 -26.49 33.66
CA VAL A 143 -11.84 -27.58 32.68
C VAL A 143 -13.31 -27.89 32.43
N TRP A 144 -13.71 -27.98 31.17
CA TRP A 144 -15.02 -28.40 30.72
C TRP A 144 -14.94 -29.77 30.06
N GLU A 145 -15.88 -30.63 30.45
CA GLU A 145 -16.06 -31.97 29.94
C GLU A 145 -17.29 -32.02 29.03
N PHE A 146 -17.15 -32.66 27.89
CA PHE A 146 -18.21 -32.83 26.90
C PHE A 146 -18.65 -34.30 26.85
N ALA A 147 -19.92 -34.52 26.51
CA ALA A 147 -20.38 -35.88 26.26
C ALA A 147 -19.61 -36.47 25.05
N PRO A 148 -19.13 -37.72 25.12
CA PRO A 148 -18.52 -38.36 23.97
C PRO A 148 -19.51 -38.51 22.81
N THR A 149 -19.03 -38.32 21.59
CA THR A 149 -19.80 -38.54 20.37
C THR A 149 -19.36 -39.82 19.68
N ASP A 150 -20.02 -40.15 18.57
CA ASP A 150 -19.58 -41.24 17.69
C ASP A 150 -18.22 -40.91 17.03
N TRP A 151 -17.94 -39.63 16.82
CA TRP A 151 -16.73 -39.15 16.14
C TRP A 151 -15.52 -38.95 17.06
N GLY A 152 -15.73 -38.66 18.35
CA GLY A 152 -14.63 -38.34 19.24
C GLY A 152 -15.04 -37.81 20.60
N THR A 153 -14.06 -37.26 21.31
CA THR A 153 -14.25 -36.57 22.59
C THR A 153 -13.58 -35.20 22.54
N LEU A 154 -14.29 -34.20 23.05
CA LEU A 154 -13.79 -32.84 23.22
C LEU A 154 -13.56 -32.57 24.71
N GLN A 155 -12.45 -31.90 25.02
CA GLN A 155 -12.21 -31.29 26.31
C GLN A 155 -11.78 -29.83 26.06
N ALA A 156 -12.21 -28.91 26.91
CA ALA A 156 -11.80 -27.51 26.82
C ALA A 156 -11.28 -27.04 28.18
N GLU A 157 -10.15 -26.34 28.21
CA GLU A 157 -9.58 -25.74 29.41
C GLU A 157 -9.37 -24.24 29.21
N LEU A 158 -9.75 -23.46 30.22
CA LEU A 158 -9.53 -22.02 30.27
C LEU A 158 -8.45 -21.72 31.29
N THR A 159 -7.48 -20.95 30.86
CA THR A 159 -6.45 -20.35 31.72
C THR A 159 -6.55 -18.84 31.63
N LEU A 160 -6.24 -18.15 32.74
CA LEU A 160 -6.14 -16.70 32.77
C LEU A 160 -4.68 -16.34 33.05
N PRO A 161 -3.92 -15.79 32.08
CA PRO A 161 -2.55 -15.34 32.33
C PRO A 161 -2.52 -14.24 33.41
N GLU A 162 -1.34 -13.98 33.98
CA GLU A 162 -1.16 -12.90 34.96
C GLU A 162 -1.61 -11.53 34.43
N GLN A 163 -1.46 -11.31 33.12
CA GLN A 163 -1.96 -10.15 32.38
C GLN A 163 -2.50 -10.58 31.02
N GLY A 164 -3.51 -9.89 30.53
CA GLY A 164 -4.16 -10.15 29.24
C GLY A 164 -5.36 -11.08 29.32
N GLU A 165 -5.82 -11.47 28.14
CA GLU A 165 -7.12 -12.09 27.93
C GLU A 165 -7.16 -13.57 28.35
N PRO A 166 -8.37 -14.06 28.72
CA PRO A 166 -8.58 -15.49 28.94
C PRO A 166 -8.20 -16.30 27.71
N MET A 167 -7.44 -17.37 27.93
CA MET A 167 -7.00 -18.30 26.90
C MET A 167 -7.75 -19.62 27.06
N LEU A 168 -8.58 -19.93 26.07
CA LEU A 168 -9.31 -21.18 25.94
C LEU A 168 -8.55 -22.13 25.02
N THR A 169 -8.12 -23.26 25.55
CA THR A 169 -7.48 -24.32 24.78
C THR A 169 -8.38 -25.54 24.74
N TYR A 170 -8.70 -26.04 23.56
CA TYR A 170 -9.44 -27.29 23.42
C TYR A 170 -8.54 -28.42 22.93
N THR A 171 -8.93 -29.65 23.27
CA THR A 171 -8.31 -30.88 22.80
C THR A 171 -9.39 -31.79 22.23
N TRP A 172 -9.20 -32.23 20.98
CA TRP A 172 -10.08 -33.17 20.29
C TRP A 172 -9.36 -34.50 20.09
N ASP A 173 -9.95 -35.58 20.58
CA ASP A 173 -9.48 -36.95 20.35
C ASP A 173 -10.50 -37.69 19.46
N ALA A 174 -10.07 -38.01 18.24
CA ALA A 174 -10.91 -38.68 17.26
C ALA A 174 -11.10 -40.17 17.63
N ARG A 175 -12.29 -40.71 17.39
CA ARG A 175 -12.60 -42.15 17.55
C ARG A 175 -12.55 -42.91 16.24
N GLU A 176 -12.70 -42.20 15.14
CA GLU A 176 -12.65 -42.76 13.79
C GLU A 176 -11.74 -41.93 12.90
N PRO A 177 -11.04 -42.55 11.93
CA PRO A 177 -10.24 -41.83 10.96
C PRO A 177 -11.10 -40.84 10.15
N GLY A 178 -10.52 -39.68 9.81
CA GLY A 178 -11.17 -38.70 8.93
C GLY A 178 -10.55 -37.31 9.02
N TYR A 179 -11.09 -36.39 8.21
CA TYR A 179 -10.80 -34.96 8.28
C TYR A 179 -11.73 -34.29 9.27
N TYR A 180 -11.16 -33.64 10.28
CA TYR A 180 -11.88 -32.92 11.33
C TYR A 180 -11.58 -31.42 11.28
N SER A 181 -12.54 -30.60 11.74
CA SER A 181 -12.37 -29.18 12.02
C SER A 181 -13.23 -28.81 13.22
N ILE A 182 -12.64 -28.18 14.23
CA ILE A 182 -13.32 -27.84 15.48
C ILE A 182 -13.53 -26.34 15.50
N GLY A 183 -14.80 -25.92 15.53
CA GLY A 183 -15.22 -24.53 15.60
C GLY A 183 -15.58 -24.14 17.02
N TYR A 184 -14.99 -23.07 17.54
CA TYR A 184 -15.46 -22.42 18.76
C TYR A 184 -16.45 -21.31 18.40
N LEU A 185 -17.69 -21.43 18.87
CA LEU A 185 -18.82 -20.52 18.57
C LEU A 185 -19.36 -19.86 19.85
N GLY A 186 -18.48 -19.62 20.82
CA GLY A 186 -18.90 -19.17 22.13
C GLY A 186 -18.94 -17.65 22.35
N ALA A 187 -18.56 -16.83 21.37
CA ALA A 187 -18.64 -15.37 21.52
C ALA A 187 -20.10 -14.90 21.58
N PRO A 188 -20.40 -13.76 22.24
CA PRO A 188 -21.72 -13.14 22.20
C PRO A 188 -22.18 -12.88 20.76
N ALA A 189 -23.44 -13.22 20.47
CA ALA A 189 -24.09 -12.96 19.19
C ALA A 189 -24.98 -11.69 19.27
N ARG A 190 -25.04 -10.97 18.15
CA ARG A 190 -25.91 -9.81 17.96
C ARG A 190 -26.49 -9.76 16.54
N PRO A 191 -27.73 -9.32 16.34
CA PRO A 191 -28.18 -8.87 15.02
C PRO A 191 -27.22 -7.81 14.46
N VAL A 192 -26.85 -7.91 13.18
CA VAL A 192 -25.88 -6.98 12.59
C VAL A 192 -26.42 -5.55 12.50
N GLU A 193 -27.74 -5.41 12.47
CA GLU A 193 -28.45 -4.14 12.49
C GLU A 193 -28.20 -3.39 13.82
N GLU A 194 -28.07 -4.12 14.92
CA GLU A 194 -27.79 -3.60 16.26
C GLU A 194 -26.31 -3.31 16.47
N ALA A 195 -25.41 -4.08 15.85
CA ALA A 195 -23.97 -3.84 15.95
C ALA A 195 -23.55 -2.50 15.32
N ASP A 196 -22.62 -1.79 15.97
CA ASP A 196 -21.99 -0.58 15.45
C ASP A 196 -21.04 -0.92 14.29
N GLU A 197 -20.22 -1.96 14.47
CA GLU A 197 -19.21 -2.37 13.50
C GLU A 197 -18.79 -3.84 13.68
N ILE A 198 -18.42 -4.49 12.59
CA ILE A 198 -17.81 -5.83 12.57
C ILE A 198 -16.39 -5.76 11.98
N SER A 199 -15.57 -6.74 12.34
CA SER A 199 -14.32 -7.01 11.63
C SER A 199 -14.12 -8.50 11.45
N GLN A 200 -14.01 -8.90 10.20
CA GLN A 200 -13.34 -10.11 9.77
C GLN A 200 -12.25 -9.67 8.76
N PRO A 201 -11.08 -10.33 8.69
CA PRO A 201 -9.95 -9.75 7.98
C PRO A 201 -10.22 -9.39 6.51
N LEU A 202 -9.56 -8.30 6.06
CA LEU A 202 -9.66 -7.70 4.73
C LEU A 202 -11.01 -7.00 4.47
N ILE A 203 -11.84 -7.53 3.57
CA ILE A 203 -12.97 -6.78 3.00
C ILE A 203 -14.20 -6.68 3.93
N TRP A 204 -14.18 -7.37 5.06
CA TRP A 204 -15.30 -7.48 6.00
C TRP A 204 -15.08 -6.54 7.19
N GLN A 205 -15.31 -5.26 6.97
CA GLN A 205 -15.14 -4.21 7.96
C GLN A 205 -16.32 -3.24 7.88
N GLU A 206 -16.47 -2.36 8.87
CA GLU A 206 -17.67 -1.53 9.02
C GLU A 206 -18.90 -2.43 9.21
N LYS A 207 -19.95 -2.27 8.41
CA LYS A 207 -21.13 -3.14 8.43
C LYS A 207 -21.26 -3.97 7.15
N ARG A 208 -20.17 -4.11 6.37
CA ARG A 208 -20.11 -4.99 5.19
C ARG A 208 -20.09 -6.44 5.63
N PHE A 209 -21.26 -6.93 5.98
CA PHE A 209 -21.44 -8.24 6.58
C PHE A 209 -21.47 -9.34 5.51
N PRO A 210 -20.82 -10.49 5.75
CA PRO A 210 -20.91 -11.65 4.87
C PRO A 210 -22.36 -12.08 4.61
N GLU A 211 -22.69 -12.47 3.37
CA GLU A 211 -24.04 -12.98 3.05
C GLU A 211 -24.26 -14.40 3.59
N VAL A 212 -23.19 -15.19 3.66
CA VAL A 212 -23.13 -16.52 4.28
C VAL A 212 -21.88 -16.65 5.15
N SER A 213 -21.73 -17.76 5.85
CA SER A 213 -20.70 -17.96 6.89
C SER A 213 -19.31 -18.21 6.30
N TYR A 214 -18.73 -17.20 5.64
CA TYR A 214 -17.42 -17.27 5.01
C TYR A 214 -16.30 -17.32 6.05
N LEU A 215 -15.30 -18.17 5.79
CA LEU A 215 -14.10 -18.25 6.61
C LEU A 215 -12.93 -17.53 5.93
N THR A 216 -12.21 -16.67 6.68
CA THR A 216 -10.92 -16.14 6.25
C THR A 216 -9.80 -16.97 6.88
N ALA A 217 -9.05 -17.70 6.06
CA ALA A 217 -7.91 -18.51 6.49
C ALA A 217 -6.72 -17.67 6.96
N ALA A 218 -5.94 -18.22 7.91
CA ALA A 218 -4.82 -17.57 8.61
C ALA A 218 -3.88 -16.78 7.68
N PHE A 219 -3.49 -17.30 6.51
CA PHE A 219 -2.56 -16.60 5.63
C PHE A 219 -3.05 -15.22 5.12
N ARG A 220 -4.35 -14.94 5.18
CA ARG A 220 -4.98 -13.67 4.78
C ARG A 220 -5.41 -12.81 5.96
N THR A 221 -4.97 -13.12 7.16
CA THR A 221 -5.35 -12.37 8.35
C THR A 221 -4.24 -11.41 8.74
N PRO A 222 -4.38 -10.09 8.53
CA PRO A 222 -3.38 -9.14 9.02
C PRO A 222 -3.26 -9.18 10.56
N ILE A 223 -4.40 -9.44 11.23
CA ILE A 223 -4.50 -9.99 12.59
C ILE A 223 -5.49 -11.18 12.54
N PRO A 224 -5.18 -12.33 13.16
CA PRO A 224 -6.03 -13.54 13.13
C PRO A 224 -7.20 -13.47 14.12
N SER A 225 -8.03 -12.43 14.00
CA SER A 225 -9.20 -12.20 14.84
C SER A 225 -10.47 -11.97 14.03
N ALA A 226 -11.61 -12.23 14.66
CA ALA A 226 -12.91 -11.69 14.26
C ALA A 226 -13.50 -10.92 15.45
N LEU A 227 -14.12 -9.78 15.19
CA LEU A 227 -14.56 -8.82 16.21
C LEU A 227 -15.96 -8.28 15.88
N VAL A 228 -16.71 -7.94 16.92
CA VAL A 228 -17.96 -7.17 16.87
C VAL A 228 -17.87 -6.04 17.89
N THR A 229 -18.39 -4.87 17.53
CA THR A 229 -18.51 -3.70 18.43
C THR A 229 -19.98 -3.29 18.53
N ASP A 230 -20.41 -3.00 19.74
CA ASP A 230 -21.76 -2.55 20.07
C ASP A 230 -21.68 -1.68 21.34
N GLU A 231 -22.37 -0.54 21.34
CA GLU A 231 -22.39 0.44 22.42
C GLU A 231 -21.00 0.82 22.96
N GLY A 232 -20.00 0.90 22.06
CA GLY A 232 -18.62 1.27 22.41
C GLY A 232 -17.79 0.17 23.08
N GLN A 233 -18.27 -1.07 23.11
CA GLN A 233 -17.53 -2.24 23.58
C GLN A 233 -17.25 -3.20 22.43
N THR A 234 -16.00 -3.66 22.28
CA THR A 234 -15.59 -4.66 21.28
C THR A 234 -15.35 -6.02 21.93
N TRP A 235 -15.87 -7.09 21.34
CA TRP A 235 -15.57 -8.47 21.72
C TRP A 235 -15.27 -9.35 20.52
N GLY A 236 -14.67 -10.52 20.78
CA GLY A 236 -14.51 -11.53 19.75
C GLY A 236 -13.53 -12.63 20.10
N VAL A 237 -12.95 -13.22 19.05
CA VAL A 237 -12.00 -14.33 19.16
C VAL A 237 -10.70 -14.00 18.45
N LEU A 238 -9.60 -14.48 19.00
CA LEU A 238 -8.26 -14.32 18.46
C LEU A 238 -7.52 -15.66 18.53
N ALA A 239 -6.96 -16.12 17.42
CA ALA A 239 -6.01 -17.24 17.48
C ALA A 239 -4.79 -16.81 18.31
N ASP A 240 -4.38 -17.63 19.29
CA ASP A 240 -3.18 -17.30 20.06
C ASP A 240 -1.95 -17.18 19.15
N ALA A 241 -1.01 -16.29 19.49
CA ALA A 241 0.17 -16.05 18.66
C ALA A 241 1.02 -17.32 18.45
N SER A 242 1.00 -18.28 19.39
CA SER A 242 1.65 -19.59 19.22
C SER A 242 1.00 -20.45 18.14
N GLU A 243 -0.26 -20.19 17.79
CA GLU A 243 -0.97 -20.95 16.76
C GLU A 243 -0.70 -20.45 15.33
N TYR A 244 -0.11 -19.27 15.21
CA TYR A 244 0.21 -18.63 13.93
C TYR A 244 1.74 -18.39 13.82
N PRO A 245 2.52 -19.42 13.43
CA PRO A 245 3.98 -19.35 13.43
C PRO A 245 4.52 -18.35 12.41
N PHE A 246 5.67 -17.75 12.72
CA PHE A 246 6.36 -16.82 11.83
C PHE A 246 6.98 -17.49 10.61
N ASP A 247 7.57 -18.68 10.76
CA ASP A 247 8.22 -19.41 9.67
C ASP A 247 7.73 -20.86 9.63
N PRO A 248 7.38 -21.44 8.47
CA PRO A 248 7.44 -20.87 7.11
C PRO A 248 6.47 -19.68 6.88
N LEU A 249 6.70 -18.92 5.80
CA LEU A 249 5.77 -17.87 5.35
C LEU A 249 4.34 -18.43 5.26
N PRO A 250 3.32 -17.74 5.82
CA PRO A 250 1.94 -18.21 5.75
C PRO A 250 1.45 -18.37 4.32
N VAL A 251 0.77 -19.47 4.01
CA VAL A 251 0.09 -19.75 2.74
C VAL A 251 -1.19 -20.54 3.04
N LEU A 252 -2.05 -20.74 2.05
CA LEU A 252 -3.27 -21.53 2.26
C LEU A 252 -2.96 -22.96 2.76
N ALA A 253 -1.94 -23.60 2.19
CA ALA A 253 -1.60 -25.00 2.49
C ALA A 253 -1.14 -25.24 3.95
N ASN A 254 -0.51 -24.25 4.59
CA ASN A 254 -0.05 -24.33 5.98
C ASN A 254 -0.93 -23.50 6.94
N SER A 255 -2.08 -23.00 6.49
CA SER A 255 -3.01 -22.29 7.35
C SER A 255 -3.67 -23.26 8.32
N ARG A 256 -3.37 -23.11 9.61
CA ARG A 256 -3.87 -23.99 10.68
C ARG A 256 -5.31 -23.69 11.06
N PHE A 257 -5.81 -22.48 10.81
CA PHE A 257 -7.15 -22.06 11.23
C PHE A 257 -7.76 -21.05 10.25
N GLY A 258 -9.04 -20.72 10.47
CA GLY A 258 -9.68 -19.56 9.87
C GLY A 258 -10.71 -18.93 10.80
N VAL A 259 -10.99 -17.64 10.59
CA VAL A 259 -11.90 -16.83 11.40
C VAL A 259 -13.12 -16.39 10.60
N GLY A 260 -14.25 -16.21 11.28
CA GLY A 260 -15.50 -15.71 10.68
C GLY A 260 -16.34 -14.93 11.69
N VAL A 261 -17.29 -14.14 11.19
CA VAL A 261 -18.13 -13.26 12.02
C VAL A 261 -19.64 -13.51 11.86
N ARG A 262 -20.07 -14.33 10.91
CA ARG A 262 -21.49 -14.65 10.68
C ARG A 262 -21.80 -16.09 11.09
N ASN A 263 -22.58 -16.29 12.14
CA ASN A 263 -23.00 -17.65 12.54
C ASN A 263 -24.05 -18.25 11.59
N GLN A 264 -24.45 -19.49 11.87
CA GLN A 264 -25.44 -20.21 11.06
C GLN A 264 -26.82 -19.54 11.07
N GLN A 265 -27.17 -18.85 12.16
CA GLN A 265 -28.42 -18.11 12.34
C GLN A 265 -28.43 -16.78 11.56
N GLY A 266 -27.25 -16.29 11.15
CA GLY A 266 -27.10 -15.02 10.45
C GLY A 266 -26.86 -13.82 11.34
N GLU A 267 -26.52 -14.05 12.60
CA GLU A 267 -26.13 -13.02 13.55
C GLU A 267 -24.62 -12.76 13.48
N ALA A 268 -24.22 -11.55 13.85
CA ALA A 268 -22.84 -11.17 14.06
C ALA A 268 -22.32 -11.84 15.34
N GLN A 269 -21.55 -12.90 15.17
CA GLN A 269 -20.95 -13.68 16.23
C GLN A 269 -19.54 -14.09 15.79
N PRO A 270 -18.47 -13.57 16.42
CA PRO A 270 -17.11 -13.99 16.12
C PRO A 270 -16.87 -15.47 16.44
N TYR A 271 -16.29 -16.21 15.50
CA TYR A 271 -15.91 -17.60 15.69
C TYR A 271 -14.61 -17.95 14.94
N LEU A 272 -14.02 -19.08 15.30
CA LEU A 272 -12.81 -19.61 14.66
C LEU A 272 -12.95 -21.13 14.51
N PHE A 273 -12.46 -21.66 13.38
CA PHE A 273 -12.33 -23.10 13.12
C PHE A 273 -10.85 -23.50 13.03
N ALA A 274 -10.45 -24.52 13.79
CA ALA A 274 -9.14 -25.15 13.67
C ALA A 274 -9.20 -26.68 13.97
N PRO A 275 -8.49 -27.53 13.21
CA PRO A 275 -7.74 -27.17 12.02
C PRO A 275 -8.69 -26.75 10.88
N LEU A 276 -8.21 -26.12 9.80
CA LEU A 276 -9.05 -25.93 8.61
C LEU A 276 -9.42 -27.29 8.02
N LEU A 277 -10.71 -27.52 7.73
CA LEU A 277 -11.16 -28.80 7.17
C LEU A 277 -10.46 -29.10 5.84
N GLY A 278 -9.76 -30.24 5.74
CA GLY A 278 -8.94 -30.62 4.59
C GLY A 278 -7.58 -29.91 4.50
N GLY A 279 -7.23 -29.08 5.48
CA GLY A 279 -5.93 -28.42 5.59
C GLY A 279 -4.91 -29.24 6.39
N ILE A 280 -3.77 -28.60 6.67
CA ILE A 280 -2.74 -29.17 7.58
C ILE A 280 -3.41 -29.52 8.92
N GLU A 281 -3.00 -30.64 9.52
CA GLU A 281 -3.51 -31.12 10.82
C GLU A 281 -4.98 -31.57 10.84
N SER A 282 -5.73 -31.49 9.73
CA SER A 282 -7.15 -31.87 9.69
C SER A 282 -7.40 -33.37 9.68
N TRP A 283 -6.55 -34.17 9.02
CA TRP A 283 -6.63 -35.62 9.13
C TRP A 283 -6.27 -36.08 10.54
N ARG A 284 -7.08 -36.96 11.13
CA ARG A 284 -6.86 -37.55 12.45
C ARG A 284 -7.11 -39.04 12.45
N GLU A 285 -6.21 -39.77 13.10
CA GLU A 285 -6.42 -41.16 13.50
C GLU A 285 -6.80 -41.25 14.99
N PRO A 286 -7.44 -42.36 15.43
CA PRO A 286 -7.70 -42.56 16.84
C PRO A 286 -6.42 -42.57 17.70
N GLY A 287 -6.42 -41.81 18.79
CA GLY A 287 -5.25 -41.65 19.67
C GLY A 287 -4.26 -40.57 19.24
N GLU A 288 -4.59 -39.76 18.23
CA GLU A 288 -3.82 -38.58 17.80
C GLU A 288 -4.53 -37.27 18.19
N PRO A 289 -4.46 -36.85 19.46
CA PRO A 289 -5.19 -35.67 19.93
C PRO A 289 -4.74 -34.40 19.19
N TYR A 290 -5.71 -33.61 18.76
CA TYR A 290 -5.50 -32.27 18.22
C TYR A 290 -5.72 -31.23 19.31
N ARG A 291 -4.86 -30.21 19.39
CA ARG A 291 -4.95 -29.14 20.38
C ARG A 291 -4.81 -27.78 19.72
N PHE A 292 -5.62 -26.81 20.16
CA PHE A 292 -5.59 -25.45 19.65
C PHE A 292 -6.07 -24.43 20.69
N SER A 293 -5.46 -23.24 20.68
CA SER A 293 -5.70 -22.17 21.66
C SER A 293 -6.31 -20.91 21.03
N VAL A 294 -7.37 -20.42 21.67
CA VAL A 294 -8.12 -19.21 21.29
C VAL A 294 -8.13 -18.26 22.48
N ARG A 295 -7.97 -16.96 22.23
CA ARG A 295 -8.17 -15.90 23.21
C ARG A 295 -9.56 -15.31 23.09
N LEU A 296 -10.22 -15.13 24.23
CA LEU A 296 -11.53 -14.48 24.33
C LEU A 296 -11.30 -12.98 24.51
N LEU A 297 -11.57 -12.19 23.47
CA LEU A 297 -11.34 -10.75 23.49
C LEU A 297 -12.57 -10.02 24.02
N LEU A 298 -12.36 -9.07 24.93
CA LEU A 298 -13.39 -8.14 25.41
C LEU A 298 -12.74 -6.84 25.89
N ARG A 299 -13.10 -5.71 25.30
CA ARG A 299 -12.58 -4.37 25.66
C ARG A 299 -13.65 -3.30 25.54
N ASP A 300 -13.68 -2.37 26.50
CA ASP A 300 -14.52 -1.16 26.43
C ASP A 300 -13.85 -0.08 25.57
N GLN A 301 -13.60 -0.42 24.31
CA GLN A 301 -12.97 0.44 23.30
C GLN A 301 -13.61 0.16 21.96
N ASP A 302 -13.51 1.10 21.01
CA ASP A 302 -13.91 0.83 19.63
C ASP A 302 -13.00 -0.20 18.95
N ILE A 303 -13.44 -0.64 17.78
CA ILE A 303 -12.78 -1.71 17.04
C ILE A 303 -11.37 -1.34 16.57
N THR A 304 -11.10 -0.06 16.28
CA THR A 304 -9.79 0.36 15.76
C THR A 304 -8.74 0.42 16.87
N HIS A 305 -9.14 0.83 18.07
CA HIS A 305 -8.30 0.80 19.26
C HIS A 305 -8.10 -0.63 19.78
N THR A 306 -9.15 -1.47 19.74
CA THR A 306 -9.03 -2.89 20.06
C THR A 306 -8.10 -3.61 19.10
N TYR A 307 -8.16 -3.28 17.80
CA TYR A 307 -7.26 -3.83 16.78
C TYR A 307 -5.80 -3.45 17.03
N GLU A 308 -5.52 -2.16 17.32
CA GLU A 308 -4.18 -1.72 17.73
C GLU A 308 -3.69 -2.47 18.97
N TYR A 309 -4.52 -2.56 20.00
CA TYR A 309 -4.17 -3.27 21.23
C TYR A 309 -3.77 -4.72 20.94
N VAL A 310 -4.53 -5.44 20.11
CA VAL A 310 -4.20 -6.83 19.74
C VAL A 310 -2.86 -6.90 19.00
N ALA A 311 -2.63 -5.99 18.05
CA ALA A 311 -1.37 -5.92 17.31
C ALA A 311 -0.17 -5.77 18.27
N ARG A 312 -0.27 -4.83 19.21
CA ARG A 312 0.82 -4.50 20.14
C ARG A 312 1.03 -5.59 21.20
N THR A 313 -0.03 -6.03 21.84
CA THR A 313 0.03 -6.93 23.01
C THR A 313 0.30 -8.38 22.60
N HIS A 314 -0.40 -8.90 21.58
CA HIS A 314 -0.32 -10.32 21.22
C HIS A 314 0.73 -10.62 20.15
N PHE A 315 0.90 -9.71 19.18
CA PHE A 315 1.84 -9.89 18.07
C PHE A 315 3.12 -9.06 18.20
N GLY A 316 3.25 -8.27 19.27
CA GLY A 316 4.45 -7.49 19.55
C GLY A 316 4.71 -6.37 18.56
N PHE A 317 3.67 -5.87 17.89
CA PHE A 317 3.79 -4.77 16.93
C PHE A 317 4.23 -3.49 17.65
N ARG A 318 5.43 -3.01 17.33
CA ARG A 318 6.06 -1.80 17.88
C ARG A 318 7.14 -1.33 16.93
N ASP A 319 7.63 -0.10 17.06
CA ASP A 319 8.74 0.39 16.25
C ASP A 319 10.05 -0.39 16.48
N LEU A 320 10.29 -1.43 15.67
CA LEU A 320 11.49 -2.29 15.72
C LEU A 320 12.47 -2.04 14.58
N ARG A 321 12.08 -1.23 13.60
CA ARG A 321 12.81 -1.12 12.34
C ARG A 321 13.92 -0.09 12.44
N HIS A 322 15.07 -0.42 11.85
CA HIS A 322 16.24 0.45 11.75
C HIS A 322 17.00 0.14 10.45
N ASN A 323 17.93 0.99 10.05
CA ASN A 323 18.66 0.83 8.79
C ASN A 323 19.83 -0.15 8.96
N ALA A 324 19.52 -1.45 8.97
CA ALA A 324 20.54 -2.48 9.17
C ALA A 324 21.48 -2.69 7.97
N LEU A 325 21.04 -2.40 6.75
CA LEU A 325 21.76 -2.73 5.52
C LEU A 325 22.30 -1.52 4.75
N GLY A 326 21.77 -0.34 5.03
CA GLY A 326 22.06 0.91 4.33
C GLY A 326 20.97 1.94 4.61
N SER A 327 21.31 3.22 4.46
CA SER A 327 20.35 4.30 4.62
C SER A 327 19.34 4.36 3.47
N LEU A 328 18.20 5.01 3.70
CA LEU A 328 17.22 5.27 2.65
C LEU A 328 17.81 6.16 1.55
N ASN A 329 18.67 7.13 1.89
CA ASN A 329 19.35 7.95 0.90
C ASN A 329 20.21 7.09 -0.05
N ALA A 330 20.98 6.14 0.49
CA ALA A 330 21.79 5.24 -0.33
C ALA A 330 20.93 4.26 -1.16
N ALA A 331 19.74 3.88 -0.69
CA ALA A 331 18.80 3.09 -1.47
C ALA A 331 18.21 3.91 -2.62
N LEU A 332 17.82 5.16 -2.36
CA LEU A 332 17.31 6.11 -3.35
C LEU A 332 18.33 6.37 -4.46
N ASP A 333 19.58 6.67 -4.11
CA ASP A 333 20.66 6.88 -5.10
C ASP A 333 20.83 5.67 -6.04
N ARG A 334 20.82 4.45 -5.49
CA ARG A 334 20.92 3.22 -6.30
C ARG A 334 19.67 2.97 -7.15
N MET A 335 18.48 3.33 -6.66
CA MET A 335 17.25 3.24 -7.45
C MET A 335 17.25 4.24 -8.60
N VAL A 336 17.86 5.42 -8.44
CA VAL A 336 18.04 6.40 -9.52
C VAL A 336 18.97 5.82 -10.60
N ASP A 337 20.11 5.27 -10.19
CA ASP A 337 21.03 4.58 -11.12
C ASP A 337 20.31 3.44 -11.86
N TYR A 338 19.50 2.65 -11.15
CA TYR A 338 18.67 1.60 -11.76
C TYR A 338 17.64 2.16 -12.75
N GLY A 339 16.86 3.18 -12.37
CA GLY A 339 15.84 3.82 -13.21
C GLY A 339 16.39 4.49 -14.47
N MET A 340 17.67 4.88 -14.45
CA MET A 340 18.39 5.42 -15.60
C MET A 340 19.06 4.35 -16.47
N SER A 341 19.27 3.14 -15.93
CA SER A 341 19.90 2.02 -16.65
C SER A 341 18.96 1.31 -17.65
N GLU A 342 19.54 0.44 -18.48
CA GLU A 342 18.79 -0.44 -19.38
C GLU A 342 17.86 -1.43 -18.64
N TYR A 343 18.23 -1.83 -17.42
CA TYR A 343 17.43 -2.74 -16.58
C TYR A 343 16.10 -2.12 -16.10
N SER A 344 15.89 -0.82 -16.30
CA SER A 344 14.60 -0.16 -16.05
C SER A 344 13.56 -0.40 -17.15
N HIS A 345 13.97 -0.96 -18.30
CA HIS A 345 13.11 -1.23 -19.45
C HIS A 345 12.23 -0.04 -19.89
N PHE A 346 12.80 1.17 -19.92
CA PHE A 346 12.13 2.33 -20.50
C PHE A 346 12.22 2.29 -22.03
N ASN A 347 11.07 2.37 -22.72
CA ASN A 347 11.00 2.44 -24.17
C ASN A 347 10.93 3.91 -24.59
N LEU A 348 12.01 4.40 -25.20
CA LEU A 348 12.11 5.80 -25.67
C LEU A 348 11.15 6.12 -26.81
N ASP A 349 11.01 5.20 -27.79
CA ASP A 349 10.16 5.41 -28.97
C ASP A 349 8.67 5.55 -28.59
N LEU A 350 8.23 4.80 -27.58
CA LEU A 350 6.88 4.87 -27.04
C LEU A 350 6.75 5.78 -25.80
N LYS A 351 7.86 6.43 -25.40
CA LYS A 351 7.96 7.35 -24.26
C LYS A 351 7.41 6.79 -22.94
N GLY A 352 7.61 5.50 -22.66
CA GLY A 352 7.04 4.89 -21.46
C GLY A 352 7.74 3.65 -20.93
N CYS A 353 7.49 3.34 -19.67
CA CYS A 353 8.00 2.13 -19.03
C CYS A 353 7.36 0.88 -19.65
N SER A 354 8.17 -0.13 -19.99
CA SER A 354 7.65 -1.41 -20.48
C SER A 354 6.65 -2.01 -19.49
N TYR A 355 5.51 -2.46 -20.01
CA TYR A 355 4.50 -3.20 -19.26
C TYR A 355 4.31 -4.62 -19.81
N SER A 356 5.32 -5.13 -20.52
CA SER A 356 5.31 -6.43 -21.19
C SER A 356 5.13 -7.63 -20.26
N THR A 357 5.34 -7.45 -18.95
CA THR A 357 5.20 -8.48 -17.90
C THR A 357 3.73 -8.88 -17.68
N ASP A 358 2.82 -7.92 -17.84
CA ASP A 358 1.37 -8.13 -17.73
C ASP A 358 0.68 -8.02 -19.11
N VAL A 359 1.11 -7.07 -19.95
CA VAL A 359 0.52 -6.80 -21.27
C VAL A 359 1.63 -6.75 -22.33
N PRO A 360 1.86 -7.84 -23.07
CA PRO A 360 2.92 -7.91 -24.08
C PRO A 360 2.86 -6.75 -25.09
N GLY A 361 4.01 -6.11 -25.32
CA GLY A 361 4.17 -5.02 -26.29
C GLY A 361 3.63 -3.65 -25.84
N ALA A 362 3.07 -3.55 -24.62
CA ALA A 362 2.55 -2.30 -24.10
C ALA A 362 3.58 -1.52 -23.27
N VAL A 363 3.36 -0.21 -23.16
CA VAL A 363 4.03 0.68 -22.19
C VAL A 363 3.02 1.31 -21.26
N LYS A 364 3.45 1.64 -20.04
CA LYS A 364 2.59 2.24 -19.02
C LYS A 364 3.30 3.36 -18.28
N ASN A 365 2.65 4.52 -18.19
CA ASN A 365 3.10 5.64 -17.36
C ASN A 365 1.97 6.09 -16.44
N VAL A 366 2.35 6.49 -15.23
CA VAL A 366 1.36 6.78 -14.18
C VAL A 366 1.35 8.24 -13.77
N SER A 367 2.48 8.93 -13.91
CA SER A 367 2.63 10.37 -13.68
C SER A 367 4.05 10.79 -14.08
N SER A 368 4.16 11.93 -14.74
CA SER A 368 5.43 12.59 -15.10
C SER A 368 6.06 13.29 -13.90
N LEU A 369 5.25 13.59 -12.88
CA LEU A 369 5.71 14.22 -11.64
C LEU A 369 6.70 13.36 -10.86
N ASN A 370 6.60 12.02 -10.94
CA ASN A 370 7.52 11.13 -10.22
C ASN A 370 9.00 11.36 -10.62
N PRO A 371 9.40 11.18 -11.90
CA PRO A 371 10.76 11.51 -12.34
C PRO A 371 11.05 13.02 -12.28
N LEU A 372 10.09 13.90 -12.51
CA LEU A 372 10.31 15.35 -12.45
C LEU A 372 10.71 15.81 -11.03
N ASN A 373 10.10 15.22 -10.00
CA ASN A 373 10.41 15.51 -8.59
C ASN A 373 11.89 15.20 -8.30
N LEU A 374 12.35 14.02 -8.74
CA LEU A 374 13.74 13.63 -8.57
C LEU A 374 14.68 14.50 -9.41
N ALA A 375 14.32 14.83 -10.64
CA ALA A 375 15.12 15.73 -11.47
C ALA A 375 15.36 17.08 -10.77
N LEU A 376 14.33 17.67 -10.16
CA LEU A 376 14.47 18.93 -9.41
C LEU A 376 15.26 18.76 -8.12
N VAL A 377 14.96 17.77 -7.29
CA VAL A 377 15.60 17.60 -5.98
C VAL A 377 17.06 17.17 -6.11
N LEU A 378 17.36 16.29 -7.07
CA LEU A 378 18.72 15.83 -7.36
C LEU A 378 19.49 16.78 -8.27
N ASP A 379 18.83 17.83 -8.80
CA ASP A 379 19.41 18.82 -9.71
C ASP A 379 20.05 18.14 -10.95
N ASP A 380 19.31 17.21 -11.53
CA ASP A 380 19.78 16.28 -12.57
C ASP A 380 18.93 16.44 -13.85
N GLU A 381 19.48 17.19 -14.82
CA GLU A 381 18.85 17.46 -16.12
C GLU A 381 18.65 16.20 -16.95
N GLU A 382 19.48 15.16 -16.75
CA GLU A 382 19.39 13.92 -17.52
C GLU A 382 18.11 13.14 -17.20
N ILE A 383 17.71 13.13 -15.92
CA ILE A 383 16.42 12.55 -15.49
C ILE A 383 15.26 13.31 -16.15
N PHE A 384 15.37 14.64 -16.24
CA PHE A 384 14.35 15.45 -16.88
C PHE A 384 14.23 15.10 -18.37
N ASP A 385 15.33 15.17 -19.11
CA ASP A 385 15.36 14.98 -20.56
C ASP A 385 14.97 13.56 -20.99
N GLN A 386 15.44 12.54 -20.26
CA GLN A 386 15.27 11.15 -20.69
C GLN A 386 14.09 10.43 -20.04
N ARG A 387 13.45 11.01 -19.02
CA ARG A 387 12.35 10.36 -18.29
C ARG A 387 11.17 11.30 -18.10
N ALA A 388 11.36 12.40 -17.37
CA ALA A 388 10.24 13.26 -17.00
C ALA A 388 9.55 13.88 -18.21
N TYR A 389 10.32 14.49 -19.11
CA TYR A 389 9.80 15.19 -20.27
C TYR A 389 9.13 14.24 -21.29
N PRO A 390 9.72 13.08 -21.66
CA PRO A 390 9.02 12.09 -22.49
C PRO A 390 7.72 11.56 -21.86
N ILE A 391 7.72 11.29 -20.54
CA ILE A 391 6.50 10.84 -19.84
C ILE A 391 5.44 11.94 -19.82
N MET A 392 5.84 13.21 -19.71
CA MET A 392 4.93 14.35 -19.79
C MET A 392 4.26 14.42 -21.18
N GLU A 393 5.04 14.33 -22.25
CA GLU A 393 4.51 14.27 -23.62
C GLU A 393 3.56 13.08 -23.82
N TYR A 394 3.91 11.92 -23.25
CA TYR A 394 3.04 10.74 -23.25
C TYR A 394 1.69 11.06 -22.59
N LEU A 395 1.69 11.64 -21.39
CA LEU A 395 0.46 11.91 -20.64
C LEU A 395 -0.39 13.00 -21.28
N LEU A 396 0.21 13.92 -22.03
CA LEU A 396 -0.52 14.95 -22.78
C LEU A 396 -1.17 14.40 -24.05
N SER A 397 -0.58 13.38 -24.68
CA SER A 397 -1.01 12.90 -25.99
C SER A 397 -1.80 11.59 -25.98
N ARG A 398 -1.52 10.64 -25.08
CA ARG A 398 -2.19 9.33 -25.06
C ARG A 398 -3.51 9.41 -24.31
N GLU A 399 -4.50 8.60 -24.72
CA GLU A 399 -5.84 8.54 -24.10
C GLU A 399 -5.83 7.91 -22.69
N LYS A 400 -4.98 6.91 -22.47
CA LYS A 400 -4.90 6.13 -21.22
C LYS A 400 -3.46 6.04 -20.73
N PHE A 401 -3.31 5.69 -19.45
CA PHE A 401 -2.01 5.37 -18.84
C PHE A 401 -1.33 4.14 -19.44
N LEU A 402 -2.10 3.23 -20.05
CA LEU A 402 -1.62 2.01 -20.69
C LEU A 402 -1.80 2.12 -22.20
N PHE A 403 -0.69 1.99 -22.95
CA PHE A 403 -0.66 2.17 -24.39
C PHE A 403 -0.08 0.96 -25.11
N SER A 404 -0.68 0.58 -26.24
CA SER A 404 -0.22 -0.51 -27.12
C SER A 404 -0.42 -0.13 -28.57
N LEU A 405 0.55 -0.48 -29.43
CA LEU A 405 0.41 -0.33 -30.88
C LEU A 405 -0.53 -1.38 -31.48
N ASP A 406 -0.56 -2.58 -30.89
CA ASP A 406 -1.38 -3.71 -31.34
C ASP A 406 -2.89 -3.42 -31.12
N PRO A 407 -3.70 -3.27 -32.18
CA PRO A 407 -5.13 -2.98 -32.07
C PRO A 407 -5.94 -4.17 -31.51
N GLU A 408 -5.39 -5.38 -31.60
CA GLU A 408 -6.05 -6.61 -31.13
C GLU A 408 -5.73 -6.90 -29.66
N GLN A 409 -4.82 -6.16 -29.04
CA GLN A 409 -4.51 -6.32 -27.62
C GLN A 409 -5.69 -5.89 -26.74
N LYS A 410 -6.25 -6.83 -25.98
CA LYS A 410 -7.39 -6.60 -25.05
C LYS A 410 -7.03 -6.79 -23.57
N ILE A 411 -5.86 -7.32 -23.25
CA ILE A 411 -5.48 -7.60 -21.86
C ILE A 411 -5.35 -6.27 -21.10
N GLN A 412 -6.17 -6.09 -20.05
CA GLN A 412 -6.26 -4.86 -19.26
C GLN A 412 -6.67 -3.59 -20.05
N ASN A 413 -7.23 -3.75 -21.26
CA ASN A 413 -7.79 -2.68 -22.10
C ASN A 413 -6.83 -1.49 -22.36
N PRO A 414 -5.63 -1.71 -22.93
CA PRO A 414 -4.77 -0.63 -23.39
C PRO A 414 -5.48 0.21 -24.46
N SER A 415 -5.06 1.46 -24.60
CA SER A 415 -5.45 2.28 -25.73
C SER A 415 -4.31 2.39 -26.74
N ARG A 416 -4.65 2.51 -28.03
CA ARG A 416 -3.71 3.01 -29.06
C ARG A 416 -4.00 4.47 -29.42
N ASN A 417 -5.04 5.05 -28.83
CA ASN A 417 -5.53 6.36 -29.22
C ASN A 417 -4.61 7.46 -28.67
N MET A 418 -4.30 8.41 -29.55
CA MET A 418 -3.58 9.64 -29.22
C MET A 418 -4.56 10.76 -28.84
N THR A 419 -5.67 10.43 -28.19
CA THR A 419 -6.78 11.36 -27.88
C THR A 419 -6.67 11.97 -26.48
N GLY A 420 -5.44 12.13 -25.98
CA GLY A 420 -5.15 12.67 -24.65
C GLY A 420 -5.68 14.10 -24.40
N PRO A 421 -5.49 14.60 -23.16
CA PRO A 421 -4.55 14.08 -22.18
C PRO A 421 -5.08 12.89 -21.36
N SER A 422 -4.20 11.93 -21.09
CA SER A 422 -4.37 10.92 -20.04
C SER A 422 -3.96 11.44 -18.66
N ALA A 423 -3.33 12.60 -18.59
CA ALA A 423 -3.07 13.30 -17.33
C ALA A 423 -4.39 13.61 -16.57
N PRO A 424 -4.47 13.28 -15.27
CA PRO A 424 -5.57 13.74 -14.42
C PRO A 424 -5.50 15.26 -14.19
N VAL A 425 -6.58 15.86 -13.68
CA VAL A 425 -6.65 17.32 -13.43
C VAL A 425 -5.57 17.76 -12.44
N SER A 426 -5.32 16.94 -11.41
CA SER A 426 -4.26 17.14 -10.41
C SER A 426 -2.86 17.23 -11.03
N GLU A 427 -2.51 16.33 -11.96
CA GLU A 427 -1.23 16.30 -12.67
C GLU A 427 -1.02 17.60 -13.45
N LEU A 428 -2.03 18.03 -14.22
CA LEU A 428 -1.97 19.24 -15.03
C LEU A 428 -1.84 20.49 -14.15
N VAL A 429 -2.61 20.58 -13.07
CA VAL A 429 -2.49 21.67 -12.08
C VAL A 429 -1.10 21.70 -11.45
N ALA A 430 -0.57 20.54 -11.03
CA ALA A 430 0.75 20.47 -10.43
C ALA A 430 1.83 20.92 -11.42
N LEU A 431 1.78 20.50 -12.69
CA LEU A 431 2.72 20.97 -13.72
C LEU A 431 2.63 22.48 -13.96
N TYR A 432 1.42 23.06 -13.89
CA TYR A 432 1.23 24.51 -13.97
C TYR A 432 1.92 25.25 -12.80
N GLU A 433 1.73 24.77 -11.56
CA GLU A 433 2.33 25.38 -10.37
C GLU A 433 3.86 25.16 -10.30
N ILE A 434 4.35 23.97 -10.64
CA ILE A 434 5.78 23.62 -10.67
C ILE A 434 6.54 24.47 -11.70
N SER A 435 5.91 24.77 -12.83
CA SER A 435 6.48 25.69 -13.83
C SER A 435 6.29 27.17 -13.49
N HIS A 436 5.91 27.49 -12.25
CA HIS A 436 5.65 28.85 -11.78
C HIS A 436 4.68 29.62 -12.69
N ARG A 437 3.66 28.90 -13.17
CA ARG A 437 2.60 29.42 -14.05
C ARG A 437 3.10 29.89 -15.43
N ALA A 438 4.31 29.47 -15.84
CA ALA A 438 4.89 29.79 -17.14
C ALA A 438 4.32 28.95 -18.29
N ASN A 439 3.66 27.82 -18.01
CA ASN A 439 3.07 26.93 -19.02
C ASN A 439 1.53 26.94 -18.96
N PRO A 440 0.85 27.94 -19.53
CA PRO A 440 -0.60 28.08 -19.45
C PRO A 440 -1.37 26.93 -20.12
N VAL A 441 -0.74 26.19 -21.03
CA VAL A 441 -1.32 24.98 -21.65
C VAL A 441 -1.80 23.96 -20.62
N PHE A 442 -1.10 23.79 -19.49
CA PHE A 442 -1.51 22.83 -18.48
C PHE A 442 -2.81 23.25 -17.78
N LEU A 443 -2.94 24.54 -17.45
CA LEU A 443 -4.18 25.06 -16.86
C LEU A 443 -5.34 24.98 -17.86
N GLU A 444 -5.10 25.34 -19.13
CA GLU A 444 -6.12 25.26 -20.18
C GLU A 444 -6.64 23.81 -20.34
N LEU A 445 -5.74 22.83 -20.38
CA LEU A 445 -6.12 21.42 -20.44
C LEU A 445 -6.84 20.97 -19.15
N ALA A 446 -6.40 21.41 -17.97
CA ALA A 446 -7.06 21.08 -16.71
C ALA A 446 -8.51 21.59 -16.67
N GLU A 447 -8.75 22.81 -17.15
CA GLU A 447 -10.09 23.40 -17.26
C GLU A 447 -10.97 22.68 -18.28
N GLN A 448 -10.43 22.31 -19.45
CA GLN A 448 -11.16 21.51 -20.45
C GLN A 448 -11.58 20.15 -19.90
N MET A 449 -10.74 19.57 -19.05
CA MET A 449 -10.96 18.26 -18.46
C MET A 449 -11.91 18.29 -17.26
N TYR A 450 -12.07 19.44 -16.61
CA TYR A 450 -12.99 19.59 -15.50
C TYR A 450 -14.44 19.43 -15.96
N GLY A 451 -15.17 18.52 -15.32
CA GLY A 451 -16.53 18.13 -15.72
C GLY A 451 -16.62 17.13 -16.87
N THR A 452 -15.49 16.66 -17.39
CA THR A 452 -15.44 15.58 -18.39
C THR A 452 -15.10 14.25 -17.72
N ASP A 453 -16.04 13.31 -17.73
CA ASP A 453 -15.82 11.95 -17.24
C ASP A 453 -14.84 11.18 -18.14
N ARG A 454 -13.90 10.45 -17.55
CA ARG A 454 -12.83 9.75 -18.28
C ARG A 454 -12.52 8.36 -17.71
N THR A 455 -11.99 7.49 -18.56
CA THR A 455 -11.53 6.14 -18.19
C THR A 455 -10.03 6.05 -18.47
N LEU A 456 -9.21 6.47 -17.51
CA LEU A 456 -7.75 6.59 -17.68
C LEU A 456 -7.00 5.28 -17.42
N ASN A 457 -7.57 4.39 -16.60
CA ASN A 457 -6.98 3.12 -16.22
C ASN A 457 -8.04 2.01 -16.18
N LEU A 458 -7.71 0.85 -16.76
CA LEU A 458 -8.65 -0.26 -16.92
C LEU A 458 -9.97 0.25 -17.52
N ASP A 459 -11.10 -0.06 -16.87
CA ASP A 459 -12.45 0.39 -17.21
C ASP A 459 -13.11 1.21 -16.09
N VAL A 460 -12.30 1.85 -15.24
CA VAL A 460 -12.80 2.63 -14.10
C VAL A 460 -13.13 4.06 -14.56
N LEU A 461 -14.41 4.41 -14.47
CA LEU A 461 -14.89 5.77 -14.74
C LEU A 461 -14.48 6.71 -13.61
N GLN A 462 -13.79 7.80 -13.96
CA GLN A 462 -13.44 8.89 -13.06
C GLN A 462 -14.31 10.10 -13.37
N LYS A 463 -14.88 10.71 -12.32
CA LYS A 463 -15.74 11.88 -12.45
C LYS A 463 -14.92 13.14 -12.65
N GLY A 464 -15.23 13.90 -13.70
CA GLY A 464 -14.50 15.12 -14.04
C GLY A 464 -14.74 16.27 -13.06
N ASP A 465 -15.90 16.32 -12.41
CA ASP A 465 -16.34 17.44 -11.55
C ASP A 465 -16.32 17.11 -10.05
N SER A 466 -15.43 16.21 -9.64
CA SER A 466 -15.28 15.79 -8.24
C SER A 466 -14.80 16.93 -7.33
N TRP A 467 -14.96 16.76 -6.01
CA TRP A 467 -14.52 17.76 -5.02
C TRP A 467 -12.99 17.83 -4.93
N GLU A 468 -12.32 16.72 -5.22
CA GLU A 468 -10.87 16.62 -5.35
C GLU A 468 -10.37 17.46 -6.54
N ASN A 469 -10.97 17.32 -7.72
CA ASN A 469 -10.63 18.15 -8.89
C ASN A 469 -10.92 19.63 -8.66
N SER A 470 -11.98 19.93 -7.90
CA SER A 470 -12.30 21.31 -7.49
C SER A 470 -11.22 21.87 -6.56
N LEU A 471 -10.69 21.06 -5.62
CA LEU A 471 -9.56 21.47 -4.78
C LEU A 471 -8.32 21.79 -5.63
N MET A 472 -8.01 20.94 -6.61
CA MET A 472 -6.86 21.14 -7.49
C MET A 472 -7.00 22.44 -8.29
N LEU A 473 -8.15 22.69 -8.93
CA LEU A 473 -8.36 23.94 -9.67
C LEU A 473 -8.32 25.17 -8.76
N TYR A 474 -8.78 25.08 -7.51
CA TYR A 474 -8.62 26.18 -6.56
C TYR A 474 -7.14 26.52 -6.32
N ARG A 475 -6.27 25.51 -6.18
CA ARG A 475 -4.82 25.76 -5.98
C ARG A 475 -4.19 26.49 -7.16
N ALA A 476 -4.59 26.15 -8.38
CA ALA A 476 -4.07 26.81 -9.59
C ALA A 476 -4.65 28.22 -9.84
N THR A 477 -5.94 28.42 -9.56
CA THR A 477 -6.68 29.62 -9.99
C THR A 477 -6.96 30.62 -8.87
N GLU A 478 -6.86 30.18 -7.61
CA GLU A 478 -7.28 30.90 -6.41
C GLU A 478 -8.76 31.33 -6.44
N ASP A 479 -9.57 30.76 -7.34
CA ASP A 479 -10.99 31.07 -7.44
C ASP A 479 -11.77 30.39 -6.30
N SER A 480 -12.22 31.22 -5.36
CA SER A 480 -13.01 30.81 -4.20
C SER A 480 -14.24 29.95 -4.52
N ARG A 481 -14.78 30.00 -5.74
CA ARG A 481 -15.91 29.14 -6.16
C ARG A 481 -15.53 27.66 -6.15
N PHE A 482 -14.31 27.33 -6.57
CA PHE A 482 -13.81 25.95 -6.57
C PHE A 482 -13.59 25.44 -5.14
N LEU A 483 -13.01 26.26 -4.26
CA LEU A 483 -12.84 25.91 -2.84
C LEU A 483 -14.20 25.72 -2.14
N ALA A 484 -15.14 26.63 -2.38
CA ALA A 484 -16.49 26.54 -1.81
C ALA A 484 -17.21 25.26 -2.25
N ARG A 485 -17.08 24.87 -3.53
CA ARG A 485 -17.59 23.59 -4.03
C ARG A 485 -16.88 22.41 -3.38
N SER A 486 -15.55 22.41 -3.35
CA SER A 486 -14.75 21.34 -2.76
C SER A 486 -15.15 21.08 -1.30
N ARG A 487 -15.22 22.13 -0.47
CA ARG A 487 -15.67 22.03 0.92
C ARG A 487 -17.10 21.49 1.04
N ARG A 488 -18.05 22.05 0.29
CA ARG A 488 -19.45 21.61 0.35
C ARG A 488 -19.59 20.12 0.00
N ASP A 489 -18.94 19.68 -1.08
CA ASP A 489 -19.07 18.33 -1.59
C ASP A 489 -18.25 17.34 -0.73
N ALA A 490 -17.09 17.74 -0.18
CA ALA A 490 -16.35 16.97 0.83
C ALA A 490 -17.12 16.84 2.16
N ASP A 491 -17.85 17.88 2.57
CA ASP A 491 -18.70 17.83 3.77
C ASP A 491 -19.88 16.86 3.58
N ILE A 492 -20.44 16.77 2.37
CA ILE A 492 -21.43 15.75 2.02
C ILE A 492 -20.76 14.37 2.10
N TYR A 493 -19.59 14.21 1.49
CA TYR A 493 -18.82 12.97 1.53
C TYR A 493 -18.54 12.50 2.96
N ILE A 494 -18.09 13.38 3.87
CA ILE A 494 -17.84 13.04 5.28
C ILE A 494 -19.12 12.49 5.92
N ARG A 495 -20.25 13.21 5.78
CA ARG A 495 -21.52 12.77 6.36
C ARG A 495 -22.03 11.44 5.82
N GLU A 496 -21.76 11.14 4.54
CA GLU A 496 -22.30 9.94 3.88
C GLU A 496 -21.35 8.74 3.94
N ARG A 497 -20.04 8.97 4.03
CA ARG A 497 -19.01 7.92 3.94
C ARG A 497 -18.15 7.78 5.19
N VAL A 498 -17.91 8.84 5.95
CA VAL A 498 -17.05 8.78 7.15
C VAL A 498 -17.88 8.59 8.40
N ASP A 499 -18.90 9.44 8.58
CA ASP A 499 -19.78 9.43 9.75
C ASP A 499 -20.76 8.26 9.76
N GLN A 500 -20.88 7.55 8.63
CA GLN A 500 -21.76 6.40 8.44
C GLN A 500 -20.96 5.17 8.04
N PRO A 501 -21.02 4.08 8.83
CA PRO A 501 -20.43 2.81 8.43
C PRO A 501 -21.00 2.31 7.11
N GLN A 502 -20.13 1.79 6.23
CA GLN A 502 -20.61 1.14 5.01
C GLN A 502 -21.28 -0.20 5.32
N GLU A 503 -22.53 -0.37 4.91
CA GLU A 503 -23.30 -1.62 5.05
C GLU A 503 -23.09 -2.58 3.87
N HIS A 504 -22.76 -2.03 2.69
CA HIS A 504 -22.70 -2.80 1.45
C HIS A 504 -21.48 -2.41 0.61
N PHE A 505 -21.07 -3.33 -0.25
CA PHE A 505 -20.16 -3.00 -1.34
C PHE A 505 -20.89 -2.18 -2.41
N THR A 506 -20.38 -0.99 -2.69
CA THR A 506 -20.92 -0.09 -3.74
C THR A 506 -20.63 -0.58 -5.16
N GLY A 507 -19.73 -1.54 -5.33
CA GLY A 507 -19.29 -2.06 -6.63
C GLY A 507 -18.14 -1.24 -7.22
N GLY A 508 -17.26 -1.90 -7.96
CA GLY A 508 -16.10 -1.26 -8.58
C GLY A 508 -14.86 -1.09 -7.68
N GLN A 509 -14.96 -1.39 -6.37
CA GLN A 509 -13.77 -1.43 -5.51
C GLN A 509 -12.82 -2.57 -5.92
N PHE A 510 -11.53 -2.26 -5.94
CA PHE A 510 -10.44 -3.19 -6.17
C PHE A 510 -9.27 -2.91 -5.21
N PHE A 511 -8.73 -1.69 -5.19
CA PHE A 511 -7.62 -1.30 -4.32
C PHE A 511 -8.08 -0.87 -2.93
N TRP A 512 -7.25 -1.07 -1.89
CA TRP A 512 -7.61 -0.80 -0.50
C TRP A 512 -8.04 0.64 -0.19
N THR A 513 -7.50 1.62 -0.92
CA THR A 513 -7.91 3.03 -0.84
C THR A 513 -9.38 3.23 -1.19
N GLN A 514 -9.99 2.32 -1.96
CA GLN A 514 -11.41 2.36 -2.32
C GLN A 514 -12.30 1.65 -1.29
N PHE A 515 -11.72 0.89 -0.37
CA PHE A 515 -12.45 0.25 0.73
C PHE A 515 -12.54 1.15 1.96
N THR A 516 -11.84 2.28 1.98
CA THR A 516 -11.77 3.23 3.10
C THR A 516 -12.20 4.63 2.63
N PRO A 517 -12.40 5.60 3.53
CA PRO A 517 -12.57 7.00 3.15
C PRO A 517 -11.41 7.52 2.27
N ASN A 518 -11.63 8.59 1.51
CA ASN A 518 -10.63 9.29 0.67
C ASN A 518 -9.68 10.10 1.56
N TRP A 519 -9.01 9.42 2.49
CA TRP A 519 -8.30 10.02 3.61
C TRP A 519 -7.07 10.83 3.19
N ILE A 520 -6.44 10.49 2.06
CA ILE A 520 -5.34 11.26 1.48
C ILE A 520 -5.86 12.61 0.97
N GLU A 521 -6.94 12.62 0.20
CA GLU A 521 -7.51 13.86 -0.35
C GLU A 521 -8.18 14.73 0.72
N LEU A 522 -8.76 14.13 1.75
CA LEU A 522 -9.24 14.86 2.93
C LEU A 522 -8.07 15.52 3.67
N PHE A 523 -6.93 14.85 3.80
CA PHE A 523 -5.72 15.45 4.36
C PHE A 523 -5.19 16.60 3.50
N GLU A 524 -5.20 16.47 2.16
CA GLU A 524 -4.84 17.56 1.25
C GLU A 524 -5.78 18.78 1.40
N LEU A 525 -7.08 18.54 1.65
CA LEU A 525 -8.05 19.60 1.93
C LEU A 525 -7.80 20.25 3.29
N TYR A 526 -7.45 19.47 4.33
CA TYR A 526 -6.99 20.00 5.63
C TYR A 526 -5.80 20.92 5.43
N GLN A 527 -4.75 20.48 4.74
CA GLN A 527 -3.55 21.31 4.53
C GLN A 527 -3.82 22.59 3.74
N THR A 528 -4.87 22.60 2.91
CA THR A 528 -5.27 23.79 2.14
C THR A 528 -6.12 24.76 2.96
N THR A 529 -6.86 24.28 3.97
CA THR A 529 -7.89 25.05 4.66
C THR A 529 -7.61 25.31 6.14
N GLY A 530 -6.79 24.47 6.79
CA GLY A 530 -6.59 24.43 8.23
C GLY A 530 -7.80 23.94 9.03
N ASP A 531 -8.83 23.38 8.38
CA ASP A 531 -10.07 22.95 9.05
C ASP A 531 -9.91 21.54 9.61
N GLU A 532 -9.81 21.43 10.94
CA GLU A 532 -9.49 20.20 11.68
C GLU A 532 -10.45 19.04 11.39
N ARG A 533 -11.71 19.31 11.02
CA ARG A 533 -12.68 18.27 10.65
C ARG A 533 -12.19 17.41 9.48
N TYR A 534 -11.46 17.99 8.52
CA TYR A 534 -10.89 17.21 7.42
C TYR A 534 -9.72 16.35 7.89
N LEU A 535 -8.95 16.80 8.88
CA LEU A 535 -7.90 16.00 9.53
C LEU A 535 -8.49 14.84 10.31
N GLU A 536 -9.54 15.06 11.10
CA GLU A 536 -10.26 14.01 11.84
C GLU A 536 -10.80 12.93 10.88
N ALA A 537 -11.41 13.34 9.77
CA ALA A 537 -11.91 12.42 8.75
C ALA A 537 -10.78 11.65 8.04
N ALA A 538 -9.65 12.31 7.75
CA ALA A 538 -8.47 11.66 7.22
C ALA A 538 -7.86 10.64 8.20
N HIS A 539 -7.78 11.01 9.49
CA HIS A 539 -7.30 10.15 10.56
C HIS A 539 -8.15 8.90 10.71
N ALA A 540 -9.49 9.04 10.74
CA ALA A 540 -10.41 7.91 10.77
C ALA A 540 -10.22 6.98 9.56
N GLY A 541 -10.06 7.52 8.36
CA GLY A 541 -9.82 6.70 7.17
C GLY A 541 -8.46 5.99 7.16
N ALA A 542 -7.41 6.63 7.67
CA ALA A 542 -6.08 6.01 7.83
C ALA A 542 -6.10 4.86 8.85
N ARG A 543 -6.79 5.05 9.98
CA ARG A 543 -7.02 3.99 10.99
C ARG A 543 -7.77 2.80 10.41
N ARG A 544 -8.79 3.05 9.56
CA ARG A 544 -9.47 1.96 8.83
C ARG A 544 -8.57 1.29 7.80
N TYR A 545 -7.67 2.01 7.15
CA TYR A 545 -6.70 1.42 6.21
C TYR A 545 -5.73 0.45 6.91
N ALA A 546 -5.39 0.69 8.18
CA ALA A 546 -4.53 -0.19 8.97
C ALA A 546 -5.07 -1.63 9.11
N PHE A 547 -6.36 -1.87 8.84
CA PHE A 547 -6.94 -3.22 8.86
C PHE A 547 -6.41 -4.11 7.71
N PHE A 548 -5.81 -3.51 6.67
CA PHE A 548 -5.20 -4.23 5.55
C PHE A 548 -3.69 -4.49 5.74
N THR A 549 -3.05 -3.84 6.71
CA THR A 549 -1.61 -3.95 6.94
C THR A 549 -1.30 -5.15 7.82
N PHE A 550 -0.40 -6.04 7.37
CA PHE A 550 0.02 -7.19 8.16
C PHE A 550 0.59 -6.74 9.51
N MET A 551 0.04 -7.25 10.61
CA MET A 551 0.52 -7.05 11.98
C MET A 551 0.89 -8.36 12.67
N SER A 552 0.84 -9.46 11.93
CA SER A 552 1.11 -10.82 12.37
C SER A 552 1.71 -11.62 11.20
N PRO A 553 2.35 -12.78 11.44
CA PRO A 553 2.67 -13.41 12.74
C PRO A 553 3.58 -12.59 13.66
N LYS A 554 3.65 -12.98 14.95
CA LYS A 554 4.59 -12.38 15.91
C LYS A 554 6.01 -12.59 15.42
N VAL A 555 6.82 -11.53 15.37
CA VAL A 555 8.22 -11.62 14.96
C VAL A 555 9.06 -12.19 16.12
N PRO A 556 9.73 -13.34 15.96
CA PRO A 556 10.60 -13.91 16.99
C PRO A 556 11.94 -13.16 17.07
N ASP A 557 12.58 -13.20 18.23
CA ASP A 557 13.96 -12.72 18.42
C ASP A 557 14.95 -13.85 18.11
N GLU A 558 15.00 -14.25 16.83
CA GLU A 558 15.86 -15.32 16.35
C GLU A 558 16.36 -15.05 14.92
N LEU A 559 17.35 -15.85 14.51
CA LEU A 559 17.85 -15.87 13.14
C LEU A 559 17.10 -16.92 12.33
N VAL A 560 16.66 -16.54 11.13
CA VAL A 560 15.99 -17.41 10.17
C VAL A 560 16.97 -17.77 9.06
N LEU A 561 17.07 -19.07 8.75
CA LEU A 561 17.83 -19.55 7.60
C LEU A 561 17.07 -19.19 6.31
N THR A 562 17.77 -18.61 5.35
CA THR A 562 17.20 -18.25 4.05
C THR A 562 18.00 -18.87 2.92
N ASN A 563 17.36 -19.02 1.76
CA ASN A 563 17.95 -19.56 0.52
C ASN A 563 18.46 -21.01 0.67
N GLU A 564 17.68 -21.83 1.38
CA GLU A 564 18.00 -23.24 1.64
C GLU A 564 18.40 -24.01 0.36
N GLY A 565 19.46 -24.81 0.47
CA GLY A 565 20.03 -25.53 -0.67
C GLY A 565 20.80 -24.64 -1.65
N GLY A 566 21.14 -23.41 -1.27
CA GLY A 566 21.87 -22.45 -2.10
C GLY A 566 21.02 -21.79 -3.18
N LYS A 567 19.70 -21.70 -2.98
CA LYS A 567 18.75 -21.20 -3.97
C LYS A 567 17.75 -20.23 -3.38
N ALA A 568 17.54 -19.10 -4.05
CA ALA A 568 16.44 -18.21 -3.72
C ALA A 568 15.09 -18.88 -4.06
N PRO A 569 13.99 -18.51 -3.37
CA PRO A 569 12.67 -19.05 -3.68
C PRO A 569 12.22 -18.67 -5.11
N MET A 570 11.48 -19.59 -5.73
CA MET A 570 10.98 -19.42 -7.10
C MET A 570 9.49 -19.09 -7.10
N TYR A 571 9.12 -17.91 -7.60
CA TYR A 571 7.72 -17.54 -7.71
C TYR A 571 7.02 -18.33 -8.82
N TRP A 572 5.91 -18.99 -8.50
CA TRP A 572 5.19 -19.90 -9.41
C TRP A 572 4.80 -19.23 -10.74
N TYR A 573 4.40 -17.95 -10.70
CA TYR A 573 3.99 -17.22 -11.91
C TYR A 573 5.17 -17.11 -12.87
N LEU A 574 6.33 -16.71 -12.36
CA LEU A 574 7.54 -16.54 -13.15
C LEU A 574 8.11 -17.89 -13.60
N ALA A 575 7.99 -18.94 -12.78
CA ALA A 575 8.29 -20.31 -13.18
C ALA A 575 7.44 -20.74 -14.39
N SER A 576 6.14 -20.41 -14.39
CA SER A 576 5.26 -20.70 -15.54
C SER A 576 5.61 -19.91 -16.81
N LYS A 577 6.33 -18.79 -16.66
CA LYS A 577 6.86 -17.97 -17.75
C LYS A 577 8.27 -18.36 -18.19
N GLY A 578 8.89 -19.36 -17.55
CA GLY A 578 10.21 -19.87 -17.91
C GLY A 578 11.39 -19.13 -17.28
N ALA A 579 11.16 -18.32 -16.23
CA ALA A 579 12.24 -17.66 -15.50
C ALA A 579 13.19 -18.68 -14.85
N ARG A 580 14.46 -18.30 -14.67
CA ARG A 580 15.48 -19.15 -14.04
C ARG A 580 15.55 -18.89 -12.54
N GLN A 581 15.60 -19.97 -11.75
CA GLN A 581 15.79 -19.86 -10.31
C GLN A 581 17.17 -19.27 -10.00
N ILE A 582 17.22 -18.29 -9.07
CA ILE A 582 18.45 -17.63 -8.68
C ILE A 582 19.24 -18.53 -7.72
N GLU A 583 20.49 -18.84 -8.08
CA GLU A 583 21.45 -19.44 -7.16
C GLU A 583 21.96 -18.37 -6.19
N LEU A 584 21.79 -18.62 -4.89
CA LEU A 584 22.15 -17.68 -3.83
C LEU A 584 22.51 -18.45 -2.56
N PRO A 585 23.69 -18.24 -1.95
CA PRO A 585 24.09 -18.96 -0.76
C PRO A 585 23.11 -18.84 0.40
N GLU A 586 23.06 -19.89 1.21
CA GLU A 586 22.36 -19.88 2.49
C GLU A 586 22.87 -18.74 3.38
N GLU A 587 21.93 -18.04 4.02
CA GLU A 587 22.22 -16.88 4.87
C GLU A 587 21.27 -16.87 6.06
N PHE A 588 21.79 -16.64 7.26
CA PHE A 588 20.98 -16.38 8.45
C PHE A 588 20.69 -14.88 8.55
N ALA A 589 19.41 -14.51 8.67
CA ALA A 589 18.99 -13.12 8.86
C ALA A 589 18.06 -13.00 10.09
N PRO A 590 18.15 -11.90 10.87
CA PRO A 590 17.17 -11.60 11.91
C PRO A 590 15.74 -11.61 11.38
N ALA A 591 14.82 -12.26 12.09
CA ALA A 591 13.45 -12.45 11.63
C ALA A 591 12.72 -11.14 11.27
N TRP A 592 12.98 -10.05 12.00
CA TRP A 592 12.34 -8.74 11.76
C TRP A 592 12.61 -8.17 10.36
N ARG A 593 13.78 -8.46 9.76
CA ARG A 593 14.13 -8.04 8.39
C ARG A 593 13.21 -8.71 7.36
N LEU A 594 12.95 -10.00 7.57
CA LEU A 594 12.14 -10.85 6.70
C LEU A 594 10.62 -10.70 6.92
N SER A 595 10.21 -9.81 7.82
CA SER A 595 8.81 -9.62 8.19
C SER A 595 8.04 -8.81 7.15
N ALA A 596 6.81 -9.25 6.89
CA ALA A 596 5.82 -8.54 6.07
C ALA A 596 5.09 -7.44 6.87
N MET A 597 5.35 -7.29 8.17
CA MET A 597 4.64 -6.32 9.02
C MET A 597 4.68 -4.90 8.47
N GLY A 598 3.56 -4.19 8.56
CA GLY A 598 3.38 -2.85 8.04
C GLY A 598 3.30 -2.75 6.52
N LEU A 599 3.28 -3.87 5.77
CA LEU A 599 2.92 -3.91 4.34
C LEU A 599 1.49 -4.44 4.16
N THR A 600 0.91 -4.21 2.98
CA THR A 600 -0.40 -4.75 2.59
C THR A 600 -0.26 -5.71 1.40
N PRO A 601 -1.24 -6.60 1.14
CA PRO A 601 -1.47 -7.06 -0.23
C PRO A 601 -1.77 -5.87 -1.15
N GLU A 602 -1.83 -6.08 -2.46
CA GLU A 602 -2.14 -4.97 -3.38
C GLU A 602 -3.62 -4.59 -3.36
N SER A 603 -4.49 -5.59 -3.44
CA SER A 603 -5.91 -5.38 -3.70
C SER A 603 -6.74 -6.57 -3.26
N SER A 604 -8.06 -6.39 -3.24
CA SER A 604 -9.01 -7.46 -2.90
C SER A 604 -8.90 -8.66 -3.85
N GLY A 605 -8.66 -8.42 -5.13
CA GLY A 605 -8.59 -9.46 -6.16
C GLY A 605 -7.26 -10.24 -6.21
N THR A 606 -6.16 -9.60 -5.80
CA THR A 606 -4.81 -10.19 -5.83
C THR A 606 -4.30 -10.66 -4.46
N SER A 607 -5.15 -10.59 -3.42
CA SER A 607 -4.89 -11.09 -2.06
C SER A 607 -4.99 -12.63 -1.90
N ASN A 608 -4.75 -13.39 -2.97
CA ASN A 608 -4.89 -14.86 -3.02
C ASN A 608 -3.76 -15.63 -2.33
N GLY A 609 -2.65 -14.97 -2.05
CA GLY A 609 -1.55 -15.49 -1.24
C GLY A 609 -1.26 -14.54 -0.08
N HIS A 610 -0.32 -14.90 0.78
CA HIS A 610 0.25 -13.99 1.78
C HIS A 610 1.21 -13.04 1.06
N ARG A 611 0.62 -12.14 0.29
CA ARG A 611 1.31 -11.22 -0.60
C ARG A 611 1.43 -9.89 0.12
N ALA A 612 2.65 -9.40 0.28
CA ALA A 612 2.95 -8.11 0.87
C ALA A 612 3.74 -7.28 -0.15
N ILE A 613 3.15 -6.19 -0.66
CA ILE A 613 3.77 -5.36 -1.69
C ILE A 613 4.69 -4.29 -1.08
N PHE A 614 5.80 -3.99 -1.76
CA PHE A 614 6.75 -2.95 -1.29
C PHE A 614 6.28 -1.52 -1.58
N MET A 615 5.25 -1.35 -2.43
CA MET A 615 4.67 -0.05 -2.77
C MET A 615 3.81 0.51 -1.63
N ALA A 616 4.47 0.96 -0.57
CA ALA A 616 3.84 1.49 0.63
C ALA A 616 3.56 2.99 0.55
N ASN A 617 2.90 3.44 -0.52
CA ASN A 617 2.58 4.85 -0.73
C ASN A 617 1.78 5.50 0.41
N TYR A 618 1.03 4.72 1.20
CA TYR A 618 0.32 5.22 2.38
C TYR A 618 1.24 5.66 3.52
N ALA A 619 2.49 5.17 3.58
CA ALA A 619 3.40 5.40 4.70
C ALA A 619 3.71 6.89 4.95
N PRO A 620 4.15 7.69 3.97
CA PRO A 620 4.39 9.12 4.20
C PRO A 620 3.12 9.89 4.61
N TRP A 621 1.94 9.50 4.10
CA TRP A 621 0.67 10.09 4.53
C TRP A 621 0.32 9.76 5.97
N MET A 622 0.47 8.50 6.37
CA MET A 622 0.27 8.07 7.76
C MET A 622 1.23 8.78 8.71
N LEU A 623 2.49 8.99 8.29
CA LEU A 623 3.48 9.69 9.09
C LEU A 623 3.10 11.16 9.32
N ARG A 624 2.59 11.85 8.29
CA ARG A 624 2.08 13.22 8.41
C ARG A 624 0.85 13.30 9.31
N ILE A 625 -0.13 12.43 9.10
CA ILE A 625 -1.33 12.38 9.95
C ILE A 625 -0.95 12.08 11.39
N ALA A 626 -0.02 11.14 11.62
CA ALA A 626 0.49 10.82 12.95
C ALA A 626 1.15 12.03 13.63
N ALA A 627 1.92 12.83 12.90
CA ALA A 627 2.54 14.05 13.42
C ALA A 627 1.48 15.10 13.84
N GLU A 628 0.42 15.25 13.05
CA GLU A 628 -0.67 16.20 13.33
C GLU A 628 -1.61 15.73 14.46
N THR A 629 -1.77 14.42 14.65
CA THR A 629 -2.75 13.83 15.59
C THR A 629 -2.13 13.22 16.85
N GLY A 630 -0.81 13.02 16.88
CA GLY A 630 -0.12 12.28 17.94
C GLY A 630 -0.30 10.76 17.86
N ASP A 631 -0.77 10.23 16.73
CA ASP A 631 -1.08 8.80 16.58
C ASP A 631 0.17 7.94 16.32
N ALA A 632 0.73 7.39 17.41
CA ALA A 632 1.89 6.52 17.36
C ALA A 632 1.65 5.20 16.58
N TYR A 633 0.41 4.73 16.44
CA TYR A 633 0.11 3.51 15.68
C TYR A 633 0.36 3.73 14.18
N LEU A 634 -0.18 4.81 13.63
CA LEU A 634 0.03 5.16 12.22
C LEU A 634 1.50 5.47 11.93
N HIS A 635 2.19 6.13 12.87
CA HIS A 635 3.64 6.32 12.80
C HIS A 635 4.39 4.99 12.70
N ASP A 636 4.12 4.04 13.60
CA ASP A 636 4.82 2.75 13.62
C ASP A 636 4.55 1.96 12.32
N ILE A 637 3.33 2.00 11.80
CA ILE A 637 2.98 1.39 10.50
C ILE A 637 3.83 1.96 9.37
N ALA A 638 3.94 3.28 9.29
CA ALA A 638 4.74 3.94 8.26
C ALA A 638 6.20 3.50 8.32
N ARG A 639 6.78 3.44 9.53
CA ARG A 639 8.17 3.01 9.75
C ARG A 639 8.39 1.55 9.37
N TRP A 640 7.48 0.66 9.77
CA TRP A 640 7.49 -0.75 9.34
C TRP A 640 7.39 -0.92 7.83
N ALA A 641 6.71 -0.03 7.15
CA ALA A 641 6.53 -0.13 5.71
C ALA A 641 7.81 0.20 4.93
N VAL A 642 8.63 1.14 5.42
CA VAL A 642 9.74 1.72 4.64
C VAL A 642 11.14 1.38 5.18
N ILE A 643 11.38 1.54 6.49
CA ILE A 643 12.74 1.53 7.06
C ILE A 643 13.38 0.14 6.96
N GLY A 644 14.66 0.11 6.52
CA GLY A 644 15.53 -1.07 6.56
C GLY A 644 15.19 -2.23 5.60
N ARG A 645 14.27 -2.05 4.63
CA ARG A 645 13.78 -3.15 3.77
C ARG A 645 14.64 -3.48 2.55
N TYR A 646 15.27 -2.49 1.95
CA TYR A 646 15.87 -2.64 0.63
C TYR A 646 17.05 -1.70 0.43
N ARG A 647 17.99 -2.11 -0.43
CA ARG A 647 19.15 -1.31 -0.83
C ARG A 647 19.07 -0.80 -2.27
N ASN A 648 18.10 -1.29 -3.04
CA ASN A 648 17.78 -0.89 -4.42
C ASN A 648 16.31 -1.31 -4.69
N PHE A 649 15.80 -1.20 -5.92
CA PHE A 649 14.45 -1.61 -6.28
C PHE A 649 14.22 -3.10 -5.95
N PRO A 650 13.33 -3.45 -5.00
CA PRO A 650 13.20 -4.80 -4.46
C PRO A 650 12.29 -5.72 -5.31
N GLY A 651 11.84 -5.25 -6.48
CA GLY A 651 10.70 -5.82 -7.18
C GLY A 651 9.39 -5.52 -6.43
N TYR A 652 8.33 -6.28 -6.71
CA TYR A 652 6.98 -5.87 -6.32
C TYR A 652 6.52 -6.36 -4.94
N HIS A 653 6.86 -7.59 -4.53
CA HIS A 653 6.26 -8.19 -3.34
C HIS A 653 7.06 -9.32 -2.67
N ILE A 654 6.70 -9.61 -1.42
CA ILE A 654 6.99 -10.85 -0.70
C ILE A 654 5.77 -11.77 -0.84
N ASN A 655 5.93 -12.97 -1.40
CA ASN A 655 4.79 -13.89 -1.58
C ASN A 655 5.14 -15.39 -1.71
N THR A 656 6.42 -15.77 -1.64
CA THR A 656 6.86 -17.16 -1.91
C THR A 656 7.43 -17.80 -0.65
N ALA A 657 8.58 -17.32 -0.17
CA ALA A 657 9.20 -17.74 1.08
C ALA A 657 10.02 -16.58 1.66
N ARG A 658 10.53 -16.75 2.88
CA ARG A 658 11.44 -15.77 3.49
C ARG A 658 12.81 -15.86 2.81
N THR A 659 13.32 -14.71 2.36
CA THR A 659 14.59 -14.62 1.63
C THR A 659 15.18 -13.22 1.77
N THR A 660 16.51 -13.12 1.73
CA THR A 660 17.26 -11.85 1.74
C THR A 660 17.52 -11.29 0.34
N VAL A 661 17.16 -12.01 -0.72
CA VAL A 661 17.55 -11.66 -2.10
C VAL A 661 17.09 -10.28 -2.53
N TYR A 662 15.84 -9.89 -2.25
CA TYR A 662 15.28 -8.58 -2.61
C TYR A 662 15.91 -7.41 -1.84
N GLU A 663 16.62 -7.68 -0.74
CA GLU A 663 17.32 -6.68 0.06
C GLU A 663 18.70 -6.34 -0.53
N LYS A 664 19.17 -7.11 -1.53
CA LYS A 664 20.51 -6.95 -2.13
C LYS A 664 20.51 -5.84 -3.17
N ALA A 665 21.58 -5.04 -3.16
CA ALA A 665 21.69 -3.86 -4.02
C ALA A 665 21.79 -4.22 -5.51
N ASP A 666 22.38 -5.38 -5.81
CA ASP A 666 22.52 -5.91 -7.15
C ASP A 666 21.29 -6.69 -7.61
N TYR A 667 20.29 -6.95 -6.74
CA TYR A 667 19.09 -7.73 -7.08
C TYR A 667 18.43 -7.33 -8.42
N PRO A 668 18.08 -6.04 -8.63
CA PRO A 668 17.42 -5.61 -9.86
C PRO A 668 18.36 -5.47 -11.06
N LEU A 669 19.68 -5.64 -10.90
CA LEU A 669 20.68 -5.51 -11.98
C LEU A 669 20.86 -6.84 -12.73
N ARG A 670 19.75 -7.40 -13.20
CA ARG A 670 19.68 -8.69 -13.90
C ARG A 670 18.70 -8.58 -15.06
N GLU A 671 18.87 -9.44 -16.06
CA GLU A 671 17.89 -9.60 -17.11
C GLU A 671 16.54 -10.06 -16.54
N HIS A 672 15.45 -9.68 -17.21
CA HIS A 672 14.10 -9.94 -16.71
C HIS A 672 13.83 -11.44 -16.46
N ASP A 673 14.37 -12.34 -17.29
CA ASP A 673 14.19 -13.79 -17.15
C ASP A 673 15.02 -14.43 -16.02
N GLU A 674 15.94 -13.67 -15.42
CA GLU A 674 16.72 -14.07 -14.24
C GLU A 674 16.09 -13.57 -12.92
N LEU A 675 15.12 -12.66 -13.00
CA LEU A 675 14.38 -12.15 -11.84
C LEU A 675 13.23 -13.09 -11.50
N SER A 676 13.46 -14.08 -10.63
CA SER A 676 12.50 -15.16 -10.40
C SER A 676 11.82 -15.22 -9.02
N VAL A 677 12.21 -14.35 -8.09
CA VAL A 677 11.72 -14.36 -6.71
C VAL A 677 10.39 -13.61 -6.56
N ASN A 678 10.23 -12.49 -7.25
CA ASN A 678 9.02 -11.69 -7.28
C ASN A 678 8.89 -10.94 -8.62
N SER A 679 7.71 -10.39 -8.89
CA SER A 679 7.45 -9.70 -10.16
C SER A 679 8.08 -8.31 -10.22
N PHE A 680 8.35 -7.85 -11.44
CA PHE A 680 8.82 -6.50 -11.73
C PHE A 680 7.80 -5.79 -12.62
N HIS A 681 7.34 -4.62 -12.14
CA HIS A 681 6.46 -3.71 -12.88
C HIS A 681 7.24 -2.42 -13.09
N TYR A 682 7.80 -2.23 -14.29
CA TYR A 682 8.77 -1.16 -14.54
C TYR A 682 8.19 0.26 -14.39
N ASN A 683 6.87 0.40 -14.54
CA ASN A 683 6.15 1.65 -14.27
C ASN A 683 6.05 2.00 -12.77
N HIS A 684 6.50 1.12 -11.85
CA HIS A 684 6.52 1.37 -10.40
C HIS A 684 7.87 1.90 -9.90
N ILE A 685 8.92 1.91 -10.72
CA ILE A 685 10.28 2.32 -10.31
C ILE A 685 10.32 3.78 -9.84
N TRP A 686 9.82 4.70 -10.67
CA TRP A 686 9.77 6.13 -10.33
C TRP A 686 8.80 6.46 -9.19
N PRO A 687 7.59 5.85 -9.13
CA PRO A 687 6.75 5.92 -7.94
C PRO A 687 7.44 5.42 -6.67
N MET A 688 8.21 4.33 -6.73
CA MET A 688 8.95 3.81 -5.56
C MET A 688 9.96 4.84 -5.06
N MET A 689 10.71 5.48 -5.95
CA MET A 689 11.65 6.52 -5.53
C MET A 689 10.93 7.76 -4.96
N SER A 690 9.77 8.12 -5.52
CA SER A 690 8.97 9.24 -5.03
C SER A 690 8.45 9.01 -3.62
N ILE A 691 8.07 7.77 -3.26
CA ILE A 691 7.68 7.47 -1.87
C ILE A 691 8.85 7.55 -0.91
N LEU A 692 10.08 7.20 -1.32
CA LEU A 692 11.25 7.31 -0.45
C LEU A 692 11.61 8.76 -0.18
N LEU A 693 11.58 9.59 -1.22
CA LEU A 693 11.77 11.02 -1.07
C LEU A 693 10.68 11.64 -0.19
N ASP A 694 9.41 11.31 -0.43
CA ASP A 694 8.29 11.81 0.36
C ASP A 694 8.39 11.36 1.83
N TYR A 695 8.79 10.12 2.07
CA TYR A 695 9.02 9.61 3.42
C TYR A 695 10.15 10.37 4.13
N LEU A 696 11.31 10.56 3.47
CA LEU A 696 12.44 11.31 4.05
C LEU A 696 12.04 12.74 4.44
N VAL A 697 11.30 13.44 3.58
CA VAL A 697 10.82 14.80 3.86
C VAL A 697 9.77 14.80 4.98
N SER A 698 8.89 13.81 5.01
CA SER A 698 7.86 13.68 6.05
C SER A 698 8.44 13.34 7.41
N ASP A 699 9.45 12.48 7.46
CA ASP A 699 10.15 12.13 8.70
C ASP A 699 10.91 13.33 9.26
N ALA A 700 11.56 14.11 8.40
CA ALA A 700 12.19 15.37 8.79
C ALA A 700 11.17 16.37 9.32
N HIS A 701 10.02 16.50 8.66
CA HIS A 701 8.93 17.37 9.09
C HIS A 701 8.36 16.95 10.46
N ALA A 702 8.04 15.66 10.62
CA ALA A 702 7.47 15.11 11.85
C ALA A 702 8.43 15.24 13.04
N ARG A 703 9.69 14.80 12.90
CA ARG A 703 10.69 14.89 13.98
C ARG A 703 11.06 16.33 14.31
N SER A 704 10.98 17.24 13.33
CA SER A 704 11.28 18.65 13.55
C SER A 704 10.12 19.47 14.10
N GLU A 705 8.96 18.85 14.36
CA GLU A 705 7.72 19.55 14.79
C GLU A 705 7.39 20.73 13.86
N GLY A 706 7.53 20.50 12.54
CA GLY A 706 7.26 21.51 11.52
C GLY A 706 8.33 22.61 11.37
N GLN A 707 9.43 22.58 12.13
CA GLN A 707 10.55 23.53 11.94
C GLN A 707 11.27 23.32 10.60
N ILE A 708 11.14 22.13 10.01
CA ILE A 708 11.50 21.84 8.63
C ILE A 708 10.20 21.56 7.87
N ALA A 709 9.91 22.38 6.87
CA ALA A 709 8.71 22.23 6.05
C ALA A 709 8.98 22.72 4.64
N PHE A 710 8.64 21.91 3.64
CA PHE A 710 8.77 22.27 2.22
C PHE A 710 7.37 22.30 1.57
N PRO A 711 7.06 23.31 0.76
CA PRO A 711 5.87 23.31 -0.08
C PRO A 711 5.83 22.07 -0.98
N SER A 712 4.63 21.61 -1.31
CA SER A 712 4.44 20.39 -2.08
C SER A 712 3.25 20.45 -3.03
N GLU A 713 3.36 19.79 -4.19
CA GLU A 713 2.21 19.45 -5.03
C GLU A 713 1.77 18.00 -4.82
N TYR A 714 0.54 17.70 -5.25
CA TYR A 714 -0.03 16.35 -5.15
C TYR A 714 0.30 15.52 -6.40
N ILE A 715 0.97 14.39 -6.20
CA ILE A 715 1.14 13.36 -7.22
C ILE A 715 0.02 12.34 -7.02
N GLU A 716 -1.03 12.43 -7.81
CA GLU A 716 -2.16 11.47 -7.74
C GLU A 716 -1.75 10.07 -8.23
N GLY A 717 -1.00 10.01 -9.33
CA GLY A 717 -0.66 8.75 -9.99
C GLY A 717 -1.90 7.96 -10.45
N TYR A 718 -1.86 6.62 -10.33
CA TYR A 718 -3.06 5.78 -10.42
C TYR A 718 -3.20 4.90 -9.18
N ALA A 719 -4.44 4.51 -8.87
CA ALA A 719 -4.76 3.61 -7.77
C ALA A 719 -4.25 4.14 -6.41
N TYR A 720 -3.24 3.49 -5.84
CA TYR A 720 -2.65 3.82 -4.56
C TYR A 720 -1.29 4.53 -4.71
N LEU A 721 -0.79 4.80 -5.93
CA LEU A 721 0.53 5.38 -6.19
C LEU A 721 0.61 6.90 -5.93
N LYS A 722 0.07 7.33 -4.79
CA LYS A 722 -0.10 8.72 -4.39
C LYS A 722 1.09 9.18 -3.53
N SER A 723 1.70 10.32 -3.86
CA SER A 723 2.85 10.89 -3.14
C SER A 723 2.82 12.42 -3.18
N LYS A 724 3.74 13.07 -2.47
CA LYS A 724 4.00 14.51 -2.63
C LYS A 724 5.19 14.80 -3.55
N PHE A 725 5.07 15.90 -4.28
CA PHE A 725 6.13 16.50 -5.10
C PHE A 725 6.83 17.62 -4.32
N TYR A 726 8.16 17.74 -4.41
CA TYR A 726 8.92 18.76 -3.69
C TYR A 726 10.00 19.43 -4.56
N GLY A 727 10.61 20.50 -4.04
CA GLY A 727 11.78 21.14 -4.67
C GLY A 727 11.45 22.25 -5.68
N HIS A 728 10.17 22.53 -5.94
CA HIS A 728 9.74 23.63 -6.82
C HIS A 728 9.59 24.98 -6.11
N GLN A 729 9.68 25.06 -4.79
CA GLN A 729 9.55 26.33 -4.06
C GLN A 729 10.40 26.34 -2.78
N PRO A 730 10.79 27.53 -2.28
CA PRO A 730 11.42 27.64 -0.97
C PRO A 730 10.43 27.31 0.16
N GLY A 731 10.91 26.56 1.14
CA GLY A 731 10.25 26.26 2.39
C GLY A 731 10.99 26.86 3.58
N THR A 732 10.69 26.32 4.77
CA THR A 732 11.23 26.78 6.04
C THR A 732 12.22 25.78 6.63
N PHE A 733 13.34 26.28 7.17
CA PHE A 733 14.31 25.51 7.94
C PHE A 733 14.74 26.26 9.20
N TYR A 734 14.15 25.93 10.34
CA TYR A 734 14.40 26.56 11.65
C TYR A 734 14.37 28.10 11.62
N GLY A 735 13.24 28.64 11.13
CA GLY A 735 12.99 30.09 11.03
C GLY A 735 13.66 30.78 9.84
N ARG A 736 14.01 30.02 8.79
CA ARG A 736 14.59 30.51 7.54
C ARG A 736 13.72 30.09 6.38
N ASP A 737 13.17 31.07 5.66
CA ASP A 737 12.17 30.84 4.60
C ASP A 737 12.81 30.80 3.19
N ASP A 738 14.13 30.64 3.13
CA ASP A 738 14.92 30.57 1.89
C ASP A 738 15.36 29.15 1.53
N ALA A 739 14.84 28.13 2.23
CA ALA A 739 15.32 26.75 2.11
C ALA A 739 14.63 26.02 0.95
N VAL A 740 15.35 25.78 -0.16
CA VAL A 740 14.87 24.95 -1.26
C VAL A 740 15.43 23.55 -1.14
N LEU A 741 14.57 22.53 -1.10
CA LEU A 741 14.97 21.11 -1.03
C LEU A 741 15.93 20.79 -2.19
N TRP A 742 17.13 20.31 -1.87
CA TRP A 742 18.21 20.12 -2.84
C TRP A 742 19.21 19.09 -2.31
N MET A 743 19.23 17.92 -2.94
CA MET A 743 20.02 16.75 -2.57
C MET A 743 20.68 16.10 -3.80
N PRO A 744 21.51 16.81 -4.59
CA PRO A 744 22.23 16.17 -5.68
C PRO A 744 23.09 15.01 -5.21
N ARG A 745 23.18 13.98 -6.07
CA ARG A 745 23.99 12.80 -5.80
C ARG A 745 25.43 13.18 -5.42
N GLY A 746 25.90 12.60 -4.32
CA GLY A 746 27.24 12.83 -3.78
C GLY A 746 27.42 14.12 -2.96
N LEU A 747 26.40 14.98 -2.83
CA LEU A 747 26.50 16.23 -2.06
C LEU A 747 26.82 15.99 -0.58
N VAL A 748 26.17 14.99 0.02
CA VAL A 748 26.33 14.62 1.43
C VAL A 748 26.70 13.15 1.50
N GLN A 749 27.78 12.85 2.22
CA GLN A 749 28.15 11.50 2.60
C GLN A 749 28.12 11.40 4.13
N VAL A 750 27.49 10.33 4.61
CA VAL A 750 27.47 9.94 6.02
C VAL A 750 28.06 8.54 6.13
N ASP A 751 28.88 8.31 7.15
CA ASP A 751 29.57 7.04 7.35
C ASP A 751 28.78 6.00 8.17
N SER A 752 27.57 6.35 8.60
CA SER A 752 26.65 5.45 9.31
C SER A 752 25.41 5.12 8.47
N PRO A 753 25.04 3.84 8.29
CA PRO A 753 23.82 3.45 7.60
C PRO A 753 22.55 3.85 8.36
N GLU A 754 22.65 4.07 9.68
CA GLU A 754 21.54 4.47 10.54
C GLU A 754 21.09 5.92 10.34
N ILE A 755 21.88 6.73 9.63
CA ILE A 755 21.58 8.14 9.43
C ILE A 755 20.94 8.33 8.06
N ASN A 756 19.65 8.66 8.08
CA ASN A 756 18.96 9.26 6.95
C ASN A 756 19.18 10.78 6.96
N TYR A 757 19.03 11.44 5.81
CA TYR A 757 19.14 12.89 5.76
C TYR A 757 18.22 13.56 4.75
N VAL A 758 17.93 14.84 5.01
CA VAL A 758 17.31 15.78 4.07
C VAL A 758 18.20 17.02 3.94
N GLY A 759 18.55 17.39 2.71
CA GLY A 759 19.38 18.55 2.39
C GLY A 759 18.58 19.65 1.69
N ALA A 760 18.92 20.91 1.97
CA ALA A 760 18.36 22.07 1.28
C ALA A 760 19.40 23.16 1.09
N ARG A 761 19.28 23.93 0.01
CA ARG A 761 20.09 25.13 -0.22
C ARG A 761 19.33 26.38 0.19
N GLY A 762 20.07 27.43 0.53
CA GLY A 762 19.50 28.76 0.74
C GLY A 762 20.47 29.86 0.33
N GLU A 763 20.17 31.11 0.69
CA GLU A 763 21.03 32.23 0.33
C GLU A 763 22.34 32.17 1.14
N ASN A 764 23.46 31.96 0.44
CA ASN A 764 24.79 31.79 1.02
C ASN A 764 24.87 30.70 2.11
N ARG A 765 24.04 29.65 2.00
CA ARG A 765 23.81 28.63 3.03
C ARG A 765 23.53 27.25 2.45
N PHE A 766 23.87 26.25 3.24
CA PHE A 766 23.39 24.88 3.08
C PHE A 766 22.77 24.42 4.40
N TYR A 767 21.60 23.79 4.30
CA TYR A 767 20.82 23.23 5.39
C TYR A 767 20.84 21.71 5.29
N LEU A 768 20.99 21.04 6.43
CA LEU A 768 21.04 19.57 6.48
C LEU A 768 20.35 19.09 7.75
N ALA A 769 19.41 18.17 7.62
CA ALA A 769 18.81 17.45 8.73
C ALA A 769 19.27 16.00 8.70
N LEU A 770 19.79 15.51 9.81
CA LEU A 770 20.21 14.14 10.04
C LEU A 770 19.20 13.46 10.96
N MET A 771 18.65 12.33 10.56
CA MET A 771 17.63 11.58 11.29
C MET A 771 18.18 10.20 11.62
N ASN A 772 18.17 9.86 12.91
CA ASN A 772 18.73 8.60 13.38
C ASN A 772 17.66 7.51 13.43
N GLU A 773 17.84 6.46 12.63
CA GLU A 773 16.99 5.28 12.63
C GLU A 773 17.39 4.26 13.68
N SER A 774 18.43 4.47 14.48
CA SER A 774 18.78 3.59 15.59
C SER A 774 18.07 3.97 16.89
N THR A 775 17.86 2.97 17.76
CA THR A 775 17.49 3.19 19.18
C THR A 775 18.70 3.56 20.05
N GLU A 776 19.88 3.67 19.47
CA GLU A 776 21.11 4.11 20.13
C GLU A 776 21.58 5.46 19.57
N THR A 777 22.42 6.17 20.33
CA THR A 777 23.06 7.39 19.84
C THR A 777 24.04 7.04 18.73
N VAL A 778 24.00 7.76 17.63
CA VAL A 778 24.91 7.55 16.50
C VAL A 778 25.84 8.74 16.35
N GLN A 779 27.15 8.47 16.36
CA GLN A 779 28.16 9.44 15.95
C GLN A 779 28.51 9.16 14.49
N THR A 780 28.45 10.18 13.64
CA THR A 780 28.73 10.04 12.20
C THR A 780 29.61 11.18 11.70
N LEU A 781 30.51 10.88 10.77
CA LEU A 781 31.20 11.88 9.98
C LEU A 781 30.30 12.30 8.81
N VAL A 782 30.00 13.59 8.75
CA VAL A 782 29.34 14.22 7.59
C VAL A 782 30.42 14.84 6.72
N GLN A 783 30.51 14.37 5.48
CA GLN A 783 31.36 14.96 4.45
C GLN A 783 30.48 15.64 3.40
N LEU A 784 30.78 16.90 3.11
CA LEU A 784 30.09 17.70 2.10
C LEU A 784 30.96 17.88 0.86
N ASP A 785 30.34 17.86 -0.32
CA ASP A 785 31.01 18.09 -1.60
C ASP A 785 31.54 19.54 -1.71
N PRO A 786 32.88 19.74 -1.77
CA PRO A 786 33.47 21.06 -1.86
C PRO A 786 33.11 21.82 -3.14
N GLN A 787 32.97 21.13 -4.27
CA GLN A 787 32.69 21.76 -5.55
C GLN A 787 31.24 22.24 -5.60
N ARG A 788 30.28 21.38 -5.24
CA ARG A 788 28.86 21.72 -5.26
C ARG A 788 28.49 22.80 -4.25
N LEU A 789 29.23 22.96 -3.16
CA LEU A 789 28.99 24.02 -2.16
C LEU A 789 29.94 25.22 -2.27
N GLY A 790 30.88 25.22 -3.22
CA GLY A 790 31.87 26.29 -3.36
C GLY A 790 32.77 26.45 -2.12
N LEU A 791 33.15 25.32 -1.49
CA LEU A 791 34.02 25.32 -0.32
C LEU A 791 35.47 25.63 -0.72
N GLN A 792 36.10 26.53 0.01
CA GLN A 792 37.49 26.94 -0.18
C GLN A 792 38.40 26.10 0.72
N SER A 793 39.47 25.55 0.15
CA SER A 793 40.46 24.77 0.93
C SER A 793 41.07 25.62 2.05
N GLY A 794 41.18 25.04 3.25
CA GLY A 794 41.73 25.70 4.44
C GLY A 794 40.83 26.76 5.09
N ARG A 795 39.60 26.97 4.59
CA ARG A 795 38.62 27.89 5.21
C ARG A 795 37.66 27.12 6.10
N ASP A 796 37.55 27.56 7.36
CA ASP A 796 36.48 27.11 8.27
C ASP A 796 35.14 27.76 7.88
N TYR A 797 34.05 26.98 7.90
CA TYR A 797 32.68 27.50 7.77
C TYR A 797 31.93 27.33 9.08
N LYS A 798 31.14 28.34 9.47
CA LYS A 798 30.36 28.29 10.71
C LYS A 798 29.12 27.42 10.50
N ILE A 799 28.85 26.53 11.46
CA ILE A 799 27.64 25.71 11.49
C ILE A 799 26.79 26.13 12.69
N ARG A 800 25.53 26.45 12.44
CA ARG A 800 24.50 26.53 13.49
C ARG A 800 23.82 25.17 13.61
N THR A 801 23.57 24.72 14.82
CA THR A 801 23.03 23.38 15.08
C THR A 801 21.75 23.46 15.89
N TRP A 802 20.89 22.47 15.70
CA TRP A 802 19.75 22.15 16.55
C TRP A 802 19.75 20.64 16.79
N VAL A 803 19.50 20.22 18.02
CA VAL A 803 19.45 18.82 18.45
C VAL A 803 18.09 18.61 19.09
N ASP A 804 17.28 17.72 18.53
CA ASP A 804 15.89 17.48 18.94
C ASP A 804 15.13 18.80 19.15
N ASN A 805 15.16 19.64 18.11
CA ASN A 805 14.50 20.95 18.03
C ASN A 805 15.05 22.05 18.97
N GLU A 806 15.96 21.72 19.88
CA GLU A 806 16.61 22.68 20.75
C GLU A 806 17.90 23.25 20.14
N ARG A 807 18.22 24.50 20.47
CA ARG A 807 19.42 25.16 19.96
C ARG A 807 20.69 24.50 20.50
N GLY A 808 21.50 23.94 19.62
CA GLY A 808 22.79 23.33 19.96
C GLY A 808 23.98 24.29 19.89
N ASP A 809 25.15 23.76 20.29
CA ASP A 809 26.43 24.46 20.20
C ASP A 809 26.85 24.70 18.75
N SER A 810 27.41 25.88 18.47
CA SER A 810 27.94 26.18 17.13
C SER A 810 29.16 25.30 16.84
N GLN A 811 29.18 24.69 15.66
CA GLN A 811 30.29 23.87 15.18
C GLN A 811 30.99 24.56 14.00
N LYS A 812 32.06 23.93 13.52
CA LYS A 812 32.77 24.36 12.32
C LYS A 812 32.83 23.20 11.32
N LEU A 813 32.62 23.53 10.05
CA LEU A 813 32.98 22.66 8.94
C LEU A 813 34.45 22.90 8.63
N GLN A 814 35.27 21.85 8.68
CA GLN A 814 36.71 21.90 8.39
C GLN A 814 37.01 20.94 7.26
N ASP A 815 37.66 21.41 6.20
CA ASP A 815 37.97 20.62 5.00
C ASP A 815 36.74 19.86 4.44
N GLY A 816 35.57 20.51 4.49
CA GLY A 816 34.30 19.95 4.04
C GLY A 816 33.66 18.92 4.98
N ALA A 817 34.23 18.70 6.16
CA ALA A 817 33.81 17.65 7.09
C ALA A 817 33.38 18.19 8.46
N VAL A 818 32.46 17.49 9.12
CA VAL A 818 32.07 17.71 10.51
C VAL A 818 31.58 16.40 11.14
N THR A 819 31.98 16.11 12.38
CA THR A 819 31.45 14.98 13.14
C THR A 819 30.21 15.41 13.92
N VAL A 820 29.11 14.68 13.75
CA VAL A 820 27.82 14.97 14.39
C VAL A 820 27.39 13.80 15.25
N THR A 821 26.85 14.09 16.43
CA THR A 821 26.24 13.09 17.32
C THR A 821 24.74 13.27 17.27
N VAL A 822 24.01 12.26 16.80
CA VAL A 822 22.57 12.28 16.60
C VAL A 822 21.91 11.39 17.67
N PRO A 823 20.99 11.93 18.49
CA PRO A 823 20.33 11.17 19.56
C PRO A 823 19.55 9.95 19.06
N PRO A 824 19.26 8.96 19.93
CA PRO A 824 18.43 7.80 19.59
C PRO A 824 17.08 8.23 19.03
N ARG A 825 16.70 7.73 17.85
CA ARG A 825 15.45 8.13 17.16
C ARG A 825 15.28 9.67 17.05
N GLY A 826 16.39 10.41 17.13
CA GLY A 826 16.39 11.86 17.19
C GLY A 826 16.69 12.51 15.85
N ILE A 827 16.75 13.84 15.87
CA ILE A 827 17.09 14.67 14.73
C ILE A 827 18.18 15.68 15.10
N VAL A 828 19.13 15.89 14.20
CA VAL A 828 20.08 17.01 14.27
C VAL A 828 20.01 17.82 12.99
N ALA A 829 19.71 19.11 13.12
CA ALA A 829 19.67 20.04 12.01
C ALA A 829 20.89 20.97 12.02
N LEU A 830 21.45 21.23 10.85
CA LEU A 830 22.65 22.02 10.61
C LEU A 830 22.34 23.13 9.61
N SER A 831 22.86 24.33 9.85
CA SER A 831 22.94 25.42 8.88
C SER A 831 24.38 25.85 8.71
N VAL A 832 24.99 25.43 7.59
CA VAL A 832 26.34 25.78 7.18
C VAL A 832 26.31 27.15 6.51
N GLN A 833 27.06 28.11 7.05
CA GLN A 833 26.99 29.52 6.65
C GLN A 833 28.16 29.93 5.76
N GLY A 834 27.89 30.78 4.77
CA GLY A 834 28.90 31.39 3.90
C GLY A 834 29.37 30.50 2.75
N VAL A 835 28.59 29.48 2.40
CA VAL A 835 28.79 28.59 1.24
C VAL A 835 28.09 29.16 0.00
N ALA A 836 28.46 28.69 -1.19
CA ALA A 836 27.87 29.13 -2.46
C ALA A 836 27.41 27.89 -3.26
N PRO A 837 26.17 27.41 -3.04
CA PRO A 837 25.63 26.26 -3.77
C PRO A 837 25.68 26.46 -5.29
N GLN A 838 26.23 25.48 -6.01
CA GLN A 838 26.30 25.45 -7.47
C GLN A 838 25.10 24.66 -7.99
N VAL A 839 24.08 25.39 -8.45
CA VAL A 839 22.77 24.82 -8.84
C VAL A 839 22.65 24.85 -10.36
N GLY A 840 22.21 23.74 -10.95
CA GLY A 840 22.00 23.57 -12.39
C GLY A 840 20.52 23.62 -12.76
N PHE A 841 19.98 22.46 -13.16
CA PHE A 841 18.62 22.26 -13.66
C PHE A 841 17.54 22.88 -12.78
N GLN A 842 17.60 22.70 -11.45
CA GLN A 842 16.58 23.21 -10.54
C GLN A 842 16.45 24.74 -10.65
N GLN A 843 17.57 25.45 -10.80
CA GLN A 843 17.55 26.91 -10.93
C GLN A 843 16.93 27.36 -12.26
N SER A 844 17.03 26.55 -13.32
CA SER A 844 16.36 26.80 -14.60
C SER A 844 14.85 26.88 -14.46
N VAL A 845 14.26 25.93 -13.72
CA VAL A 845 12.82 25.87 -13.48
C VAL A 845 12.38 26.97 -12.51
N LEU A 846 13.10 27.15 -11.40
CA LEU A 846 12.77 28.16 -10.39
C LEU A 846 12.94 29.61 -10.85
N ALA A 847 13.67 29.84 -11.95
CA ALA A 847 13.81 31.17 -12.54
C ALA A 847 12.61 31.60 -13.38
N LEU A 848 11.72 30.65 -13.73
CA LEU A 848 10.50 30.92 -14.47
C LEU A 848 9.50 31.72 -13.63
N GLY A 849 8.62 32.42 -14.33
CA GLY A 849 7.37 32.90 -13.78
C GLY A 849 6.33 33.12 -14.85
N GLN A 850 5.12 33.50 -14.44
CA GLN A 850 4.00 33.78 -15.35
C GLN A 850 4.34 34.80 -16.46
N LYS A 851 5.27 35.73 -16.20
CA LYS A 851 5.76 36.71 -17.20
C LYS A 851 6.45 36.06 -18.40
N ASP A 852 6.94 34.83 -18.23
CA ASP A 852 7.68 34.08 -19.24
C ASP A 852 6.74 33.25 -20.12
N ALA A 853 5.46 33.18 -19.77
CA ALA A 853 4.44 32.39 -20.43
C ALA A 853 4.23 32.78 -21.89
N TRP A 854 3.98 31.77 -22.71
CA TRP A 854 3.60 31.96 -24.10
C TRP A 854 2.10 32.27 -24.21
N GLN A 855 1.75 33.34 -24.94
CA GLN A 855 0.36 33.72 -25.19
C GLN A 855 -0.41 32.66 -25.99
N ASP A 856 0.21 32.09 -27.02
CA ASP A 856 -0.39 31.06 -27.87
C ASP A 856 0.30 29.71 -27.62
N ALA A 857 0.16 29.14 -26.42
CA ALA A 857 0.89 27.93 -26.02
C ALA A 857 0.24 26.60 -26.44
N TYR A 858 -1.01 26.60 -26.94
CA TYR A 858 -1.74 25.42 -27.39
C TYR A 858 -2.53 25.69 -28.68
N ARG A 859 -2.53 24.74 -29.62
CA ARG A 859 -3.32 24.80 -30.86
C ARG A 859 -3.86 23.44 -31.27
N GLU A 860 -5.10 23.44 -31.74
CA GLU A 860 -5.71 22.33 -32.47
C GLU A 860 -5.71 22.60 -33.97
N LEU A 861 -5.39 21.58 -34.76
CA LEU A 861 -5.25 21.71 -36.21
C LEU A 861 -6.12 20.66 -36.92
N PRO A 862 -6.84 21.04 -37.99
CA PRO A 862 -7.68 20.10 -38.73
C PRO A 862 -6.85 19.05 -39.47
N THR A 863 -5.68 19.42 -39.99
CA THR A 863 -4.78 18.51 -40.70
C THR A 863 -4.24 17.46 -39.72
N GLY A 864 -4.53 16.18 -39.98
CA GLY A 864 -4.12 15.07 -39.12
C GLY A 864 -4.82 15.02 -37.75
N ASP A 865 -5.84 15.87 -37.52
CA ASP A 865 -6.39 16.16 -36.18
C ASP A 865 -5.28 16.43 -35.16
N ALA A 866 -4.31 17.27 -35.53
CA ALA A 866 -3.09 17.46 -34.77
C ALA A 866 -3.27 18.42 -33.59
N ARG A 867 -2.39 18.27 -32.59
CA ARG A 867 -2.22 19.20 -31.46
C ARG A 867 -0.79 19.71 -31.46
N ALA A 868 -0.62 20.98 -31.12
CA ALA A 868 0.68 21.61 -30.95
C ALA A 868 0.71 22.36 -29.62
N MET A 869 1.76 22.18 -28.84
CA MET A 869 1.95 22.85 -27.56
C MET A 869 3.37 23.35 -27.38
N ILE A 870 3.52 24.49 -26.70
CA ILE A 870 4.82 25.00 -26.24
C ILE A 870 4.95 24.72 -24.75
N MET A 871 6.08 24.12 -24.37
CA MET A 871 6.46 23.92 -22.97
C MET A 871 7.80 24.61 -22.72
N ASP A 872 7.82 25.56 -21.78
CA ASP A 872 8.99 26.33 -21.37
C ASP A 872 9.51 25.87 -20.00
N TRP A 873 10.78 25.48 -19.96
CA TRP A 873 11.49 25.04 -18.76
C TRP A 873 12.69 25.96 -18.43
N GLY A 874 12.63 27.22 -18.88
CA GLY A 874 13.60 28.26 -18.53
C GLY A 874 14.94 28.06 -19.25
N THR A 875 16.05 27.98 -18.52
CA THR A 875 17.36 27.71 -19.13
C THR A 875 17.58 26.25 -19.52
N ALA A 876 16.80 25.31 -18.98
CA ALA A 876 16.67 23.93 -19.50
C ALA A 876 15.86 23.89 -20.81
N GLY A 877 15.51 25.07 -21.31
CA GLY A 877 14.24 25.59 -21.81
C GLY A 877 13.28 24.91 -22.75
N THR A 878 12.90 25.71 -23.75
CA THR A 878 11.61 25.65 -24.44
C THR A 878 11.56 24.68 -25.62
N SER A 879 10.49 23.91 -25.71
CA SER A 879 10.24 23.03 -26.87
C SER A 879 8.80 23.14 -27.36
N ALA A 880 8.61 22.88 -28.64
CA ALA A 880 7.31 22.65 -29.23
C ALA A 880 7.06 21.15 -29.38
N TYR A 881 5.98 20.64 -28.80
CA TYR A 881 5.52 19.27 -28.98
C TYR A 881 4.32 19.26 -29.91
N VAL A 882 4.41 18.52 -31.02
CA VAL A 882 3.36 18.40 -32.04
C VAL A 882 3.06 16.94 -32.27
N TYR A 883 1.80 16.53 -32.21
CA TYR A 883 1.39 15.14 -32.47
C TYR A 883 0.07 15.06 -33.23
N LEU A 884 -0.16 13.95 -33.93
CA LEU A 884 -1.42 13.66 -34.62
C LEU A 884 -2.30 12.76 -33.76
N ARG A 885 -3.62 13.00 -33.81
CA ARG A 885 -4.61 12.05 -33.26
C ARG A 885 -4.97 10.94 -34.24
N GLN A 886 -4.77 11.18 -35.54
CA GLN A 886 -4.94 10.15 -36.56
C GLN A 886 -3.81 9.12 -36.51
N ASP A 887 -4.16 7.86 -36.77
CA ASP A 887 -3.26 6.73 -36.69
C ASP A 887 -2.85 6.18 -38.08
N ASP A 888 -2.05 5.12 -38.08
CA ASP A 888 -1.56 4.44 -39.29
C ASP A 888 -2.66 3.78 -40.15
N ALA A 889 -3.92 3.76 -39.68
CA ALA A 889 -5.07 3.34 -40.49
C ALA A 889 -5.55 4.44 -41.44
N LYS A 890 -5.15 5.69 -41.23
CA LYS A 890 -5.52 6.86 -42.05
C LYS A 890 -4.33 7.57 -42.66
N VAL A 891 -3.18 7.51 -41.99
CA VAL A 891 -1.94 8.21 -42.36
C VAL A 891 -0.88 7.16 -42.66
N THR A 892 -0.10 7.35 -43.71
CA THR A 892 1.08 6.51 -43.99
C THR A 892 2.37 7.23 -43.65
N ARG A 893 2.36 8.56 -43.78
CA ARG A 893 3.50 9.41 -43.46
C ARG A 893 3.01 10.78 -43.05
N ALA A 894 3.65 11.37 -42.06
CA ALA A 894 3.45 12.77 -41.70
C ALA A 894 4.77 13.53 -41.77
N THR A 895 4.70 14.84 -42.01
CA THR A 895 5.89 15.69 -42.05
C THR A 895 5.58 17.03 -41.42
N LEU A 896 6.30 17.34 -40.34
CA LEU A 896 6.31 18.65 -39.71
C LEU A 896 7.40 19.49 -40.37
N GLU A 897 7.02 20.54 -41.09
CA GLU A 897 7.97 21.52 -41.59
C GLU A 897 8.05 22.67 -40.60
N VAL A 898 9.23 22.92 -40.04
CA VAL A 898 9.47 24.02 -39.10
C VAL A 898 10.28 25.11 -39.76
N ARG A 899 9.98 26.38 -39.43
CA ARG A 899 10.75 27.52 -39.92
C ARG A 899 11.80 27.93 -38.90
N GLN A 900 13.07 27.63 -39.18
CA GLN A 900 14.23 28.01 -38.38
C GLN A 900 15.20 28.84 -39.22
N ASP A 901 15.68 29.96 -38.70
CA ASP A 901 16.58 30.91 -39.40
C ASP A 901 16.09 31.35 -40.79
N GLY A 902 14.77 31.44 -40.95
CA GLY A 902 14.12 31.84 -42.20
C GLY A 902 13.92 30.72 -43.23
N ALA A 903 14.54 29.54 -43.03
CA ALA A 903 14.41 28.36 -43.89
C ALA A 903 13.41 27.35 -43.34
N TRP A 904 12.75 26.60 -44.23
CA TRP A 904 11.89 25.48 -43.86
C TRP A 904 12.71 24.19 -43.74
N GLN A 905 12.59 23.51 -42.61
CA GLN A 905 13.22 22.22 -42.35
C GLN A 905 12.15 21.13 -42.19
N PRO A 906 12.13 20.09 -43.03
CA PRO A 906 11.18 19.01 -42.92
C PRO A 906 11.62 17.95 -41.90
N LEU A 907 10.73 17.59 -40.98
CA LEU A 907 10.86 16.48 -40.04
C LEU A 907 9.80 15.44 -40.42
N ALA A 908 10.23 14.38 -41.11
CA ALA A 908 9.32 13.31 -41.56
C ALA A 908 9.23 12.21 -40.51
N ASP A 909 8.04 11.64 -40.38
CA ASP A 909 7.75 10.46 -39.57
C ASP A 909 6.89 9.49 -40.38
N ASP A 910 7.37 8.25 -40.52
CA ASP A 910 6.76 7.17 -41.30
C ASP A 910 6.22 6.04 -40.42
N ALA A 911 6.25 6.19 -39.09
CA ALA A 911 5.73 5.21 -38.15
C ALA A 911 4.81 5.85 -37.11
N PHE A 912 3.67 5.20 -36.84
CA PHE A 912 2.79 5.62 -35.76
C PHE A 912 3.39 5.23 -34.39
N PRO A 913 3.33 6.09 -33.35
CA PRO A 913 2.68 7.39 -33.28
C PRO A 913 3.44 8.53 -33.99
N TYR A 914 2.71 9.37 -34.75
CA TYR A 914 3.29 10.53 -35.45
C TYR A 914 3.44 11.72 -34.50
N GLU A 915 4.65 11.96 -34.01
CA GLU A 915 4.92 12.99 -33.01
C GLU A 915 6.33 13.60 -33.11
N TRP A 916 6.45 14.89 -32.79
CA TRP A 916 7.71 15.62 -32.85
C TRP A 916 7.90 16.51 -31.64
N THR A 917 9.12 16.49 -31.12
CA THR A 917 9.61 17.43 -30.11
C THR A 917 10.66 18.31 -30.76
N VAL A 918 10.37 19.60 -30.89
CA VAL A 918 11.24 20.58 -31.55
C VAL A 918 11.78 21.55 -30.53
N ARG A 919 13.07 21.47 -30.24
CA ARG A 919 13.73 22.39 -29.33
C ARG A 919 13.82 23.79 -29.94
N LEU A 920 13.36 24.80 -29.20
CA LEU A 920 13.39 26.19 -29.63
C LEU A 920 14.65 26.89 -29.12
N PRO A 921 15.22 27.83 -29.89
CA PRO A 921 16.28 28.72 -29.40
C PRO A 921 15.81 29.50 -28.17
N GLY A 922 16.67 29.73 -27.17
CA GLY A 922 16.27 30.39 -25.91
C GLY A 922 15.75 31.82 -26.05
N ALA A 923 16.02 32.50 -27.17
CA ALA A 923 15.48 33.82 -27.49
C ALA A 923 14.27 33.78 -28.44
N ALA A 924 13.72 32.60 -28.73
CA ALA A 924 12.57 32.47 -29.63
C ALA A 924 11.33 33.15 -29.03
N ASP A 925 10.74 34.05 -29.82
CA ASP A 925 9.47 34.72 -29.55
C ASP A 925 8.31 34.12 -30.37
N ALA A 926 8.64 33.21 -31.30
CA ALA A 926 7.67 32.54 -32.15
C ALA A 926 8.14 31.14 -32.57
N PHE A 927 7.19 30.22 -32.72
CA PHE A 927 7.35 28.93 -33.37
C PHE A 927 6.46 28.86 -34.61
N THR A 928 7.06 28.82 -35.80
CA THR A 928 6.34 28.76 -37.07
C THR A 928 6.51 27.40 -37.72
N PHE A 929 5.40 26.76 -38.06
CA PHE A 929 5.40 25.41 -38.63
C PHE A 929 4.24 25.20 -39.61
N ARG A 930 4.28 24.12 -40.38
CA ARG A 930 3.12 23.59 -41.12
C ARG A 930 3.20 22.07 -41.17
N LEU A 931 2.05 21.41 -41.24
CA LEU A 931 1.95 19.96 -41.26
C LEU A 931 1.55 19.47 -42.66
N THR A 932 2.21 18.42 -43.13
CA THR A 932 1.79 17.66 -44.31
C THR A 932 1.49 16.23 -43.89
N VAL A 933 0.37 15.69 -44.35
CA VAL A 933 -0.05 14.30 -44.08
C VAL A 933 -0.29 13.59 -45.40
N GLU A 934 0.31 12.43 -45.57
CA GLU A 934 0.06 11.50 -46.67
C GLU A 934 -0.87 10.40 -46.16
N THR A 935 -2.05 10.30 -46.75
CA THR A 935 -3.08 9.34 -46.31
C THR A 935 -2.86 7.96 -46.92
N THR A 936 -3.52 6.94 -46.35
CA THR A 936 -3.52 5.57 -46.89
C THR A 936 -4.09 5.47 -48.31
N ASP A 937 -4.93 6.42 -48.71
CA ASP A 937 -5.52 6.50 -50.05
C ASP A 937 -4.60 7.23 -51.06
N GLY A 938 -3.41 7.66 -50.63
CA GLY A 938 -2.42 8.35 -51.47
C GLY A 938 -2.68 9.85 -51.64
N GLU A 939 -3.67 10.42 -50.94
CA GLU A 939 -3.88 11.86 -50.90
C GLU A 939 -2.84 12.53 -50.00
N ARG A 940 -2.23 13.62 -50.49
CA ARG A 940 -1.32 14.48 -49.73
C ARG A 940 -2.04 15.76 -49.33
N VAL A 941 -2.29 15.93 -48.04
CA VAL A 941 -2.96 17.09 -47.47
C VAL A 941 -1.91 17.96 -46.76
N GLN A 942 -1.73 19.18 -47.24
CA GLN A 942 -0.87 20.18 -46.59
C GLN A 942 -1.73 21.18 -45.82
N GLY A 943 -1.48 21.33 -44.52
CA GLY A 943 -2.13 22.31 -43.67
C GLY A 943 -1.61 23.73 -43.89
N GLU A 944 -2.33 24.69 -43.31
CA GLU A 944 -1.93 26.10 -43.29
C GLU A 944 -0.68 26.33 -42.42
N VAL A 945 0.05 27.40 -42.71
CA VAL A 945 1.18 27.84 -41.87
C VAL A 945 0.64 28.35 -40.54
N GLN A 946 1.16 27.80 -39.45
CA GLN A 946 0.86 28.17 -38.08
C GLN A 946 2.02 28.95 -37.47
N THR A 947 1.72 29.91 -36.61
CA THR A 947 2.71 30.62 -35.80
C THR A 947 2.19 30.76 -34.38
N MET A 948 2.84 30.10 -33.42
CA MET A 948 2.63 30.26 -31.98
C MET A 948 3.59 31.35 -31.48
N ARG A 949 3.18 32.20 -30.54
CA ARG A 949 3.95 33.38 -30.08
C ARG A 949 4.02 33.44 -28.56
N ARG A 950 5.12 34.01 -28.09
CA ARG A 950 5.35 34.28 -26.67
C ARG A 950 4.52 35.47 -26.19
#